data_AF-A0AAU1YVL1-F1
#
_entry.id   AF-A0AAU1YVL1-F1
#
_cell.length_a   1.000
_cell.length_b   1.000
_cell.length_c   1.000
_cell.angle_alpha   90.00
_cell.angle_beta   90.00
_cell.angle_gamma   90.00
#
_symmetry.space_group_name_H-M   'P 1'
#
loop_
_entity.id
_entity.type
_entity.pdbx_description
1 polymer ?
#
loop_
_entity_poly.entity_id
_entity_poly.type
_entity_poly.pdbx_seq_one_letter_code
_entity_poly.pdbx_strand_id
1 'polypeptide(L)'
;MRHRARSILAASALVFGTTLAALPAAAHAQAEAAAKSAADEVRVYDADITKEQVPLVLAAGQDGHELSERAPATGTAKVELFLTGGQAKDLAAKGIKLAERKVPAKAAARTLEAGDGVFRPYSGKGGLQEEILRTAQENPGLTKVVSIGKTVQGKDILALKVSKNAKKSKDGDKPSVLYMSNQHAREWITPEMTRRLMHHTLDNYGKDPRITKLVDSTELWFLLSANPDGYDYTFAPDGQRLWRKNLRDNNGDGKITAGDGVDLNRNFAYKWGYDNEGSSPNLSSETYRGPKAASEPETVALDKFQKRIGFSYAVNYHSAAELLLYGVGWQVATPTPDDIAYKALAGTPENSAVPGYYPQVSSELYTTNGEADSQAANANGVMMFTPEMTTCQTASAIDPNDRWKPEDCASGFNFPDDEKLIQAEFTKNIPFALSVAESAEHPDQPKSSVGLSAADFTLDPFTTSYAARGEDQTVAVTARKALKDKELNFNVNGGRTHDEDLKAWKGGDVYGGDDNNWFDEYRAKVDGTKPGDKVEVWFTGRDRTGKKVSSEHFTYTVAQRPRADVLVIAEEGAPAQHAQEYVDALRANGKSAAVWDVAVQGAPHHLGVLSHFRTAVHYTGAKSPGGDTQLAVRDFLNEGGKLVEAGELAGGNAQVGRAVTDDFSQYYLGAYGRAGVTGPTGFTGAGSLAGAKGAVGDAAGNPLDRPGSYTVTSDTLPAAQFPQFKSAQAGQYAGVTNPYAPYAGAGMASATHADDDWKRLTRTIDLTGVSAADKPQLKMALNWNTEEGYDHAVLESRTAGGDDWTTLPDLGGLSSTTVPEECGAGFFVNDHPFLRRYLTLDGGGCAPQGTSGSWNTFTGSSGGWKQVSFDLSAYAGKSVEVSLSYITDPGSGGRGVFADEARVSVGGTDQVAEGFESSLGVWTAQGAPAGSPDVPGDWSRSGELFKSYAAVTTRNTVLLGFGLEHVPAAADRAVLVGKALRSLNR
;
A
#
# COMPACT_ATOMS: atom_id res chain seq x y z
N MET A 1 21.66 -49.35 45.98
CA MET A 1 21.69 -49.15 47.45
C MET A 1 20.49 -48.33 47.83
N ARG A 2 19.63 -48.91 48.71
CA ARG A 2 18.76 -48.33 49.76
C ARG A 2 18.22 -46.89 49.56
N HIS A 3 16.98 -46.53 49.88
CA HIS A 3 15.70 -47.17 50.22
C HIS A 3 14.80 -45.99 50.70
N ARG A 4 13.50 -46.06 50.40
CA ARG A 4 12.35 -45.70 51.28
C ARG A 4 12.15 -44.21 51.63
N ALA A 5 11.01 -43.61 51.30
CA ALA A 5 9.60 -43.90 51.67
C ALA A 5 9.16 -43.26 53.00
N ARG A 6 8.18 -42.35 52.83
CA ARG A 6 6.85 -42.26 53.48
C ARG A 6 6.72 -41.98 54.98
N SER A 7 5.60 -41.27 55.23
CA SER A 7 4.65 -41.35 56.36
C SER A 7 4.73 -40.13 57.29
N ILE A 8 3.80 -39.17 57.22
CA ILE A 8 2.40 -39.21 57.70
C ILE A 8 2.34 -39.48 59.20
N LEU A 9 1.95 -38.46 60.00
CA LEU A 9 0.81 -38.57 60.92
C LEU A 9 0.47 -37.21 61.54
N ALA A 10 -0.82 -36.92 61.44
CA ALA A 10 -1.54 -35.81 62.03
C ALA A 10 -1.75 -36.01 63.54
N ALA A 11 -1.96 -34.91 64.27
CA ALA A 11 -2.97 -34.86 65.33
C ALA A 11 -3.32 -33.40 65.63
N SER A 12 -4.62 -33.16 65.66
CA SER A 12 -5.28 -31.87 65.62
C SER A 12 -5.53 -31.26 67.00
N ALA A 13 -5.86 -29.96 66.93
CA ALA A 13 -6.84 -29.22 67.73
C ALA A 13 -6.41 -28.62 69.09
N LEU A 14 -6.39 -27.28 69.16
CA LEU A 14 -7.56 -26.52 69.66
C LEU A 14 -7.45 -25.02 69.35
N VAL A 15 -8.62 -24.40 69.28
CA VAL A 15 -9.01 -23.17 68.57
C VAL A 15 -9.17 -21.98 69.52
N PHE A 16 -8.89 -20.75 69.05
CA PHE A 16 -9.82 -19.59 68.96
C PHE A 16 -9.07 -18.25 68.80
N GLY A 17 -9.49 -17.45 67.79
CA GLY A 17 -9.33 -15.98 67.84
C GLY A 17 -8.81 -15.28 66.58
N THR A 18 -9.68 -15.13 65.57
CA THR A 18 -9.75 -14.03 64.58
C THR A 18 -8.49 -13.63 63.78
N THR A 19 -8.40 -14.09 62.53
CA THR A 19 -7.66 -13.41 61.44
C THR A 19 -8.53 -13.36 60.18
N LEU A 20 -8.74 -12.15 59.65
CA LEU A 20 -9.35 -11.90 58.35
C LEU A 20 -8.61 -12.67 57.24
N ALA A 21 -9.38 -13.29 56.36
CA ALA A 21 -8.90 -13.95 55.16
C ALA A 21 -8.33 -12.94 54.16
N ALA A 22 -7.04 -13.06 53.86
CA ALA A 22 -6.38 -12.39 52.74
C ALA A 22 -6.42 -13.31 51.51
N LEU A 23 -7.52 -13.27 50.74
CA LEU A 23 -7.60 -13.79 49.37
C LEU A 23 -8.63 -12.98 48.57
N PRO A 24 -8.20 -11.92 47.85
CA PRO A 24 -8.73 -11.72 46.49
C PRO A 24 -7.68 -11.29 45.45
N ALA A 25 -6.45 -10.99 45.83
CA ALA A 25 -5.46 -10.37 44.93
C ALA A 25 -5.05 -11.29 43.76
N ALA A 26 -4.95 -12.60 43.98
CA ALA A 26 -4.58 -13.55 42.92
C ALA A 26 -5.70 -13.73 41.89
N ALA A 27 -6.97 -13.71 42.32
CA ALA A 27 -8.13 -13.86 41.44
C ALA A 27 -8.42 -12.57 40.65
N HIS A 28 -8.16 -11.39 41.25
CA HIS A 28 -8.29 -10.10 40.56
C HIS A 28 -7.17 -9.90 39.53
N ALA A 29 -5.93 -10.28 39.86
CA ALA A 29 -4.82 -10.23 38.92
C ALA A 29 -5.00 -11.21 37.74
N GLN A 30 -5.59 -12.38 37.97
CA GLN A 30 -5.98 -13.30 36.89
C GLN A 30 -7.12 -12.77 36.04
N ALA A 31 -8.10 -12.08 36.63
CA ALA A 31 -9.21 -11.47 35.90
C ALA A 31 -8.77 -10.24 35.08
N GLU A 32 -7.88 -9.40 35.61
CA GLU A 32 -7.26 -8.29 34.85
C GLU A 32 -6.31 -8.80 33.76
N ALA A 33 -5.54 -9.86 34.02
CA ALA A 33 -4.68 -10.47 33.01
C ALA A 33 -5.50 -11.12 31.88
N ALA A 34 -6.62 -11.79 32.20
CA ALA A 34 -7.54 -12.36 31.22
C ALA A 34 -8.32 -11.28 30.44
N ALA A 35 -8.64 -10.15 31.09
CA ALA A 35 -9.27 -9.02 30.41
C ALA A 35 -8.31 -8.27 29.48
N LYS A 36 -7.02 -8.16 29.83
CA LYS A 36 -5.96 -7.63 28.96
C LYS A 36 -5.65 -8.57 27.80
N SER A 37 -5.53 -9.88 28.05
CA SER A 37 -5.30 -10.85 26.96
C SER A 37 -6.45 -10.91 25.95
N ALA A 38 -7.68 -10.60 26.38
CA ALA A 38 -8.85 -10.52 25.49
C ALA A 38 -8.92 -9.22 24.67
N ALA A 39 -8.14 -8.18 25.02
CA ALA A 39 -8.03 -6.93 24.26
C ALA A 39 -6.96 -7.03 23.16
N ASP A 40 -5.87 -7.76 23.43
CA ASP A 40 -4.74 -7.97 22.52
C ASP A 40 -4.98 -9.08 21.49
N GLU A 41 -6.10 -9.81 21.59
CA GLU A 41 -6.49 -10.89 20.69
C GLU A 41 -7.02 -10.37 19.35
N VAL A 42 -6.38 -10.75 18.23
CA VAL A 42 -6.86 -10.48 16.87
C VAL A 42 -8.12 -11.30 16.55
N ARG A 43 -9.19 -10.61 16.11
CA ARG A 43 -10.52 -11.14 15.74
C ARG A 43 -10.93 -10.65 14.35
N VAL A 44 -12.01 -11.22 13.81
CA VAL A 44 -12.49 -10.89 12.46
C VAL A 44 -13.74 -10.05 12.49
N TYR A 45 -13.79 -9.07 11.60
CA TYR A 45 -14.92 -8.17 11.43
C TYR A 45 -15.30 -8.01 9.95
N ASP A 46 -16.60 -8.07 9.65
CA ASP A 46 -17.18 -7.65 8.36
C ASP A 46 -17.31 -6.14 8.33
N ALA A 47 -16.58 -5.48 7.45
CA ALA A 47 -16.55 -4.05 7.22
C ALA A 47 -17.35 -3.65 5.99
N ASP A 48 -18.33 -2.75 6.10
CA ASP A 48 -18.78 -1.98 4.93
C ASP A 48 -17.84 -0.75 4.77
N ILE A 49 -16.98 -0.72 3.74
CA ILE A 49 -16.04 0.37 3.45
C ILE A 49 -16.40 1.18 2.19
N THR A 50 -16.24 2.49 2.20
CA THR A 50 -16.19 3.33 0.99
C THR A 50 -14.76 3.45 0.46
N LYS A 51 -14.58 4.04 -0.73
CA LYS A 51 -13.25 4.27 -1.32
C LYS A 51 -12.40 5.22 -0.48
N GLU A 52 -13.05 6.15 0.18
CA GLU A 52 -12.47 7.09 1.13
C GLU A 52 -12.08 6.41 2.46
N GLN A 53 -12.67 5.24 2.78
CA GLN A 53 -12.38 4.46 4.00
C GLN A 53 -11.24 3.44 3.85
N VAL A 54 -10.72 3.27 2.63
CA VAL A 54 -9.60 2.36 2.34
C VAL A 54 -8.34 2.70 3.14
N PRO A 55 -7.91 3.97 3.25
CA PRO A 55 -6.71 4.33 4.01
C PRO A 55 -6.83 4.11 5.52
N LEU A 56 -8.02 4.25 6.09
CA LEU A 56 -8.33 3.95 7.49
C LEU A 56 -8.07 2.49 7.84
N VAL A 57 -8.57 1.60 6.98
CA VAL A 57 -8.39 0.17 7.18
C VAL A 57 -6.91 -0.23 7.02
N LEU A 58 -6.22 0.34 6.03
CA LEU A 58 -4.77 0.14 5.82
C LEU A 58 -3.93 0.53 7.04
N ALA A 59 -4.28 1.63 7.71
CA ALA A 59 -3.51 2.16 8.84
C ALA A 59 -3.76 1.42 10.17
N ALA A 60 -4.89 0.70 10.33
CA ALA A 60 -5.03 -0.35 11.35
C ALA A 60 -4.20 -1.62 11.06
N GLY A 61 -3.18 -1.49 10.21
CA GLY A 61 -2.27 -2.55 9.81
C GLY A 61 -2.90 -3.58 8.87
N GLN A 62 -4.10 -3.37 8.34
CA GLN A 62 -4.75 -4.38 7.51
C GLN A 62 -4.13 -4.47 6.12
N ASP A 63 -4.29 -5.64 5.52
CA ASP A 63 -3.79 -5.97 4.19
C ASP A 63 -4.55 -5.15 3.13
N GLY A 64 -3.84 -4.46 2.23
CA GLY A 64 -4.43 -3.56 1.24
C GLY A 64 -5.27 -4.25 0.17
N HIS A 65 -5.21 -5.58 0.09
CA HIS A 65 -5.84 -6.39 -0.96
C HIS A 65 -7.35 -6.15 -1.08
N GLU A 66 -8.08 -6.25 0.02
CA GLU A 66 -9.55 -6.26 -0.06
C GLU A 66 -10.17 -4.88 -0.29
N LEU A 67 -9.38 -3.82 -0.09
CA LEU A 67 -9.89 -2.47 0.14
C LEU A 67 -9.95 -1.65 -1.14
N SER A 68 -8.89 -1.69 -1.94
CA SER A 68 -8.74 -0.93 -3.18
C SER A 68 -9.58 -1.48 -4.35
N GLU A 69 -9.74 -2.80 -4.45
CA GLU A 69 -10.47 -3.44 -5.54
C GLU A 69 -11.99 -3.47 -5.33
N ARG A 70 -12.46 -3.52 -4.08
CA ARG A 70 -13.89 -3.67 -3.77
C ARG A 70 -14.59 -2.34 -3.55
N ALA A 71 -13.90 -1.30 -3.09
CA ALA A 71 -14.53 -0.03 -2.75
C ALA A 71 -15.03 0.73 -3.99
N PRO A 72 -16.35 0.83 -4.21
CA PRO A 72 -16.90 1.46 -5.40
C PRO A 72 -16.68 2.97 -5.36
N ALA A 73 -16.61 3.62 -6.53
CA ALA A 73 -16.50 5.08 -6.64
C ALA A 73 -17.67 5.85 -5.97
N THR A 74 -18.78 5.16 -5.70
CA THR A 74 -19.90 5.61 -4.86
C THR A 74 -20.51 4.40 -4.13
N GLY A 75 -20.79 4.52 -2.83
CA GLY A 75 -21.37 3.45 -2.00
C GLY A 75 -20.33 2.69 -1.15
N THR A 76 -20.75 1.60 -0.50
CA THR A 76 -19.88 0.78 0.36
C THR A 76 -19.65 -0.61 -0.23
N ALA A 77 -18.49 -1.20 0.02
CA ALA A 77 -18.20 -2.60 -0.23
C ALA A 77 -17.89 -3.36 1.06
N LYS A 78 -18.32 -4.61 1.12
CA LYS A 78 -17.97 -5.50 2.23
C LYS A 78 -16.52 -6.00 2.09
N VAL A 79 -15.73 -5.77 3.13
CA VAL A 79 -14.36 -6.26 3.30
C VAL A 79 -14.20 -6.89 4.68
N GLU A 80 -13.14 -7.64 4.89
CA GLU A 80 -12.91 -8.45 6.09
C GLU A 80 -11.63 -8.00 6.79
N LEU A 81 -11.73 -7.66 8.07
CA LEU A 81 -10.62 -7.05 8.82
C LEU A 81 -10.18 -7.93 9.99
N PHE A 82 -8.86 -7.99 10.22
CA PHE A 82 -8.15 -8.71 11.28
C PHE A 82 -7.66 -7.77 12.35
N LEU A 83 -8.48 -7.57 13.36
CA LEU A 83 -8.29 -6.48 14.26
C LEU A 83 -8.25 -7.00 15.68
N THR A 84 -7.32 -6.49 16.49
CA THR A 84 -7.43 -6.69 17.93
C THR A 84 -8.76 -6.14 18.45
N GLY A 85 -9.16 -6.54 19.65
CA GLY A 85 -10.31 -5.91 20.30
C GLY A 85 -10.13 -4.38 20.46
N GLY A 86 -8.90 -3.88 20.44
CA GLY A 86 -8.53 -2.46 20.31
C GLY A 86 -8.74 -1.95 18.89
N GLN A 87 -8.08 -2.50 17.86
CA GLN A 87 -8.21 -2.02 16.48
C GLN A 87 -9.65 -2.14 15.91
N ALA A 88 -10.41 -3.15 16.34
CA ALA A 88 -11.83 -3.31 16.05
C ALA A 88 -12.75 -2.61 17.05
N LYS A 89 -12.13 -1.85 17.91
CA LYS A 89 -12.69 -0.72 18.57
C LYS A 89 -12.05 0.54 18.06
N ASP A 90 -11.18 0.58 17.04
CA ASP A 90 -10.67 1.84 16.44
C ASP A 90 -11.18 2.16 14.98
N LEU A 91 -11.35 1.19 14.06
CA LEU A 91 -12.02 1.20 12.72
C LEU A 91 -13.56 1.40 12.39
N ALA A 92 -14.61 0.90 13.04
CA ALA A 92 -16.04 1.10 12.78
C ALA A 92 -16.72 2.27 13.45
N ALA A 93 -16.01 2.91 14.31
CA ALA A 93 -15.95 4.32 14.34
C ALA A 93 -14.55 4.64 13.96
N LYS A 94 -13.96 4.23 12.89
CA LYS A 94 -13.90 4.97 11.65
C LYS A 94 -14.91 4.66 10.59
N GLY A 95 -16.11 4.23 10.98
CA GLY A 95 -17.30 4.43 10.14
C GLY A 95 -17.44 3.32 9.15
N ILE A 96 -16.40 2.53 9.09
CA ILE A 96 -16.31 1.21 8.52
C ILE A 96 -17.22 0.31 9.33
N LYS A 97 -18.49 0.23 8.96
CA LYS A 97 -19.48 -0.54 9.72
C LYS A 97 -19.00 -1.98 9.91
N LEU A 98 -18.55 -2.29 11.13
CA LEU A 98 -18.02 -3.59 11.49
C LEU A 98 -19.04 -4.43 12.22
N ALA A 99 -19.26 -5.62 11.69
CA ALA A 99 -19.88 -6.70 12.44
C ALA A 99 -18.77 -7.70 12.81
N GLU A 100 -18.46 -7.83 14.10
CA GLU A 100 -17.62 -8.94 14.57
C GLU A 100 -18.27 -10.24 14.07
N ARG A 101 -17.51 -11.01 13.30
CA ARG A 101 -17.99 -12.29 12.82
C ARG A 101 -17.87 -13.29 13.96
N LYS A 102 -18.96 -13.39 14.71
CA LYS A 102 -19.11 -14.37 15.76
C LYS A 102 -19.55 -15.67 15.13
N VAL A 103 -18.71 -16.70 15.28
CA VAL A 103 -19.08 -18.07 14.94
C VAL A 103 -20.32 -18.44 15.77
N PRO A 104 -21.47 -18.77 15.14
CA PRO A 104 -22.67 -19.15 15.89
C PRO A 104 -22.37 -20.30 16.86
N ALA A 105 -23.00 -20.33 18.05
CA ALA A 105 -22.71 -21.36 19.06
C ALA A 105 -22.84 -22.80 18.52
N LYS A 106 -23.74 -23.02 17.55
CA LYS A 106 -23.86 -24.31 16.83
C LYS A 106 -22.68 -24.60 15.89
N ALA A 107 -22.11 -23.59 15.24
CA ALA A 107 -20.92 -23.71 14.40
C ALA A 107 -19.64 -23.86 15.23
N ALA A 108 -19.54 -23.16 16.37
CA ALA A 108 -18.48 -23.37 17.35
C ALA A 108 -18.54 -24.79 17.92
N ALA A 109 -19.75 -25.29 18.22
CA ALA A 109 -19.95 -26.68 18.59
C ALA A 109 -19.58 -27.67 17.48
N ARG A 110 -19.86 -27.38 16.20
CA ARG A 110 -19.39 -28.20 15.06
C ARG A 110 -17.87 -28.24 14.92
N THR A 111 -17.20 -27.12 15.20
CA THR A 111 -15.73 -27.03 15.20
C THR A 111 -15.13 -27.86 16.34
N LEU A 112 -15.74 -27.80 17.53
CA LEU A 112 -15.33 -28.59 18.70
C LEU A 112 -15.68 -30.10 18.58
N GLU A 113 -16.82 -30.43 17.95
CA GLU A 113 -17.24 -31.81 17.66
C GLU A 113 -16.42 -32.47 16.55
N ALA A 114 -15.78 -31.69 15.66
CA ALA A 114 -14.89 -32.21 14.62
C ALA A 114 -13.64 -32.92 15.19
N GLY A 115 -13.30 -32.70 16.46
CA GLY A 115 -12.14 -33.32 17.12
C GLY A 115 -10.81 -32.76 16.62
N ASP A 116 -9.75 -33.57 16.65
CA ASP A 116 -8.50 -33.25 15.94
C ASP A 116 -8.80 -33.25 14.43
N GLY A 117 -9.06 -32.08 13.86
CA GLY A 117 -9.40 -31.93 12.44
C GLY A 117 -8.24 -32.19 11.48
N VAL A 118 -8.40 -31.83 10.22
CA VAL A 118 -7.38 -31.98 9.16
C VAL A 118 -6.15 -31.11 9.45
N PHE A 119 -6.38 -29.89 9.96
CA PHE A 119 -5.31 -28.97 10.33
C PHE A 119 -4.60 -29.43 11.60
N ARG A 120 -3.27 -29.30 11.61
CA ARG A 120 -2.43 -29.75 12.71
C ARG A 120 -1.29 -28.77 12.96
N PRO A 121 -0.83 -28.59 14.21
CA PRO A 121 0.30 -27.73 14.51
C PRO A 121 1.57 -28.22 13.81
N TYR A 122 2.57 -27.35 13.72
CA TYR A 122 3.87 -27.72 13.20
C TYR A 122 4.57 -28.69 14.16
N SER A 123 4.63 -28.29 15.43
CA SER A 123 5.28 -29.03 16.50
C SER A 123 4.34 -30.02 17.19
N GLY A 124 4.92 -30.88 18.04
CA GLY A 124 4.18 -31.81 18.87
C GLY A 124 3.88 -33.15 18.19
N LYS A 125 3.29 -34.05 18.96
CA LYS A 125 3.01 -35.42 18.51
C LYS A 125 1.96 -35.40 17.40
N GLY A 126 2.29 -35.99 16.25
CA GLY A 126 1.42 -36.01 15.08
C GLY A 126 1.40 -34.72 14.26
N GLY A 127 2.18 -33.70 14.65
CA GLY A 127 2.30 -32.44 13.92
C GLY A 127 3.06 -32.57 12.59
N LEU A 128 3.10 -31.48 11.82
CA LEU A 128 3.72 -31.45 10.48
C LEU A 128 5.20 -31.81 10.51
N GLN A 129 5.94 -31.40 11.55
CA GLN A 129 7.36 -31.72 11.69
C GLN A 129 7.59 -33.23 11.78
N GLU A 130 6.82 -33.93 12.61
CA GLU A 130 6.92 -35.38 12.76
C GLU A 130 6.49 -36.10 11.48
N GLU A 131 5.46 -35.59 10.79
CA GLU A 131 5.01 -36.14 9.51
C GLU A 131 6.09 -36.05 8.42
N ILE A 132 6.73 -34.88 8.25
CA ILE A 132 7.83 -34.71 7.29
C ILE A 132 8.94 -35.74 7.55
N LEU A 133 9.33 -35.90 8.82
CA LEU A 133 10.38 -36.84 9.22
C LEU A 133 9.96 -38.30 8.98
N ARG A 134 8.72 -38.66 9.30
CA ARG A 134 8.17 -40.00 9.09
C ARG A 134 8.07 -40.33 7.60
N THR A 135 7.51 -39.44 6.78
CA THR A 135 7.42 -39.61 5.32
C THR A 135 8.80 -39.85 4.71
N ALA A 136 9.83 -39.17 5.21
CA ALA A 136 11.19 -39.35 4.74
C ALA A 136 11.84 -40.69 5.14
N GLN A 137 11.42 -41.25 6.27
CA GLN A 137 11.83 -42.58 6.73
C GLN A 137 11.14 -43.68 5.92
N GLU A 138 9.87 -43.49 5.57
CA GLU A 138 9.06 -44.43 4.80
C GLU A 138 9.45 -44.45 3.31
N ASN A 139 9.99 -43.35 2.78
CA ASN A 139 10.34 -43.20 1.36
C ASN A 139 11.84 -42.91 1.11
N PRO A 140 12.80 -43.69 1.66
CA PRO A 140 14.20 -43.30 1.75
C PRO A 140 14.93 -43.21 0.40
N GLY A 141 14.41 -43.84 -0.65
CA GLY A 141 14.94 -43.77 -2.01
C GLY A 141 14.47 -42.54 -2.80
N LEU A 142 13.40 -41.89 -2.35
CA LEU A 142 12.75 -40.78 -3.04
C LEU A 142 12.84 -39.46 -2.28
N THR A 143 13.22 -39.49 -1.00
CA THR A 143 13.09 -38.31 -0.13
C THR A 143 14.37 -37.94 0.61
N LYS A 144 14.55 -36.65 0.90
CA LYS A 144 15.60 -36.11 1.77
C LYS A 144 15.05 -34.89 2.53
N VAL A 145 15.10 -34.94 3.87
CA VAL A 145 14.74 -33.80 4.73
C VAL A 145 15.97 -32.95 4.98
N VAL A 146 15.80 -31.63 4.95
CA VAL A 146 16.80 -30.67 5.40
C VAL A 146 16.15 -29.66 6.34
N SER A 147 16.88 -29.24 7.36
CA SER A 147 16.60 -27.97 8.02
C SER A 147 17.26 -26.87 7.21
N ILE A 148 16.49 -25.87 6.77
CA ILE A 148 17.01 -24.73 6.01
C ILE A 148 17.58 -23.64 6.93
N GLY A 149 17.19 -23.66 8.21
CA GLY A 149 17.55 -22.69 9.22
C GLY A 149 16.72 -22.88 10.48
N LYS A 150 16.85 -21.92 11.39
CA LYS A 150 16.12 -21.90 12.65
C LYS A 150 15.21 -20.67 12.72
N THR A 151 14.08 -20.80 13.39
CA THR A 151 13.19 -19.67 13.72
C THR A 151 13.75 -18.80 14.85
N VAL A 152 13.09 -17.68 15.16
CA VAL A 152 13.40 -16.81 16.31
C VAL A 152 13.41 -17.58 17.65
N GLN A 153 12.55 -18.58 17.83
CA GLN A 153 12.54 -19.46 19.01
C GLN A 153 13.40 -20.72 18.86
N GLY A 154 14.18 -20.85 17.77
CA GLY A 154 15.14 -21.93 17.58
C GLY A 154 14.58 -23.24 17.02
N LYS A 155 13.34 -23.25 16.50
CA LYS A 155 12.74 -24.41 15.83
C LYS A 155 13.35 -24.61 14.46
N ASP A 156 13.48 -25.86 14.01
CA ASP A 156 13.91 -26.13 12.64
C ASP A 156 12.84 -25.72 11.64
N ILE A 157 13.28 -25.08 10.55
CA ILE A 157 12.43 -24.84 9.37
C ILE A 157 12.75 -25.97 8.39
N LEU A 158 11.87 -26.97 8.30
CA LEU A 158 12.11 -28.18 7.52
C LEU A 158 11.59 -28.07 6.08
N ALA A 159 12.41 -28.54 5.13
CA ALA A 159 12.02 -28.79 3.75
C ALA A 159 12.25 -30.26 3.38
N LEU A 160 11.33 -30.86 2.62
CA LEU A 160 11.44 -32.21 2.06
C LEU A 160 11.71 -32.15 0.56
N LYS A 161 12.86 -32.65 0.13
CA LYS A 161 13.16 -32.95 -1.27
C LYS A 161 12.48 -34.26 -1.66
N VAL A 162 11.75 -34.27 -2.77
CA VAL A 162 11.24 -35.46 -3.46
C VAL A 162 11.90 -35.55 -4.84
N SER A 163 12.69 -36.60 -5.05
CA SER A 163 13.37 -36.90 -6.32
C SER A 163 13.87 -38.33 -6.32
N LYS A 164 13.98 -38.96 -7.48
CA LYS A 164 14.65 -40.27 -7.60
C LYS A 164 16.08 -40.18 -7.09
N ASN A 165 16.42 -41.02 -6.11
CA ASN A 165 17.70 -41.05 -5.41
C ASN A 165 18.00 -39.78 -4.58
N ALA A 166 16.98 -39.14 -4.00
CA ALA A 166 17.10 -37.83 -3.32
C ALA A 166 18.25 -37.69 -2.30
N LYS A 167 18.57 -38.73 -1.52
CA LYS A 167 19.70 -38.70 -0.56
C LYS A 167 21.08 -38.83 -1.22
N LYS A 168 21.14 -39.34 -2.45
CA LYS A 168 22.37 -39.61 -3.19
C LYS A 168 22.67 -38.54 -4.24
N SER A 169 21.66 -37.88 -4.80
CA SER A 169 21.88 -36.72 -5.68
C SER A 169 22.26 -35.50 -4.85
N LYS A 170 23.20 -34.69 -5.36
CA LYS A 170 23.50 -33.40 -4.75
C LYS A 170 22.33 -32.46 -5.02
N ASP A 171 22.08 -31.55 -4.09
CA ASP A 171 20.99 -30.60 -4.21
C ASP A 171 21.26 -29.61 -5.35
N GLY A 172 20.25 -29.36 -6.19
CA GLY A 172 20.37 -28.53 -7.38
C GLY A 172 21.00 -29.24 -8.59
N ASP A 173 21.26 -30.56 -8.53
CA ASP A 173 21.82 -31.31 -9.67
C ASP A 173 20.81 -31.48 -10.82
N LYS A 174 19.51 -31.34 -10.53
CA LYS A 174 18.42 -31.41 -11.49
C LYS A 174 17.61 -30.10 -11.45
N PRO A 175 16.84 -29.78 -12.50
CA PRO A 175 15.88 -28.68 -12.44
C PRO A 175 15.03 -28.79 -11.18
N SER A 176 14.96 -27.71 -10.41
CA SER A 176 14.39 -27.71 -9.07
C SER A 176 13.22 -26.75 -8.97
N VAL A 177 12.16 -27.16 -8.27
CA VAL A 177 11.00 -26.33 -7.95
C VAL A 177 10.75 -26.32 -6.46
N LEU A 178 10.41 -25.14 -5.93
CA LEU A 178 10.02 -24.95 -4.54
C LEU A 178 8.51 -24.77 -4.43
N TYR A 179 7.85 -25.59 -3.61
CA TYR A 179 6.52 -25.33 -3.09
C TYR A 179 6.67 -24.99 -1.62
N MET A 180 6.34 -23.74 -1.26
CA MET A 180 6.40 -23.26 0.11
C MET A 180 5.07 -22.63 0.53
N SER A 181 4.89 -22.48 1.83
CA SER A 181 3.64 -21.97 2.40
C SER A 181 3.86 -21.39 3.80
N ASN A 182 2.83 -20.67 4.28
CA ASN A 182 2.72 -20.25 5.68
C ASN A 182 3.89 -19.37 6.14
N GLN A 183 4.20 -18.34 5.34
CA GLN A 183 4.95 -17.17 5.82
C GLN A 183 4.11 -16.37 6.82
N HIS A 184 2.81 -16.23 6.57
CA HIS A 184 1.86 -15.71 7.55
C HIS A 184 1.21 -16.84 8.33
N ALA A 185 1.19 -16.74 9.66
CA ALA A 185 0.83 -17.83 10.54
C ALA A 185 -0.64 -18.29 10.43
N ARG A 186 -1.58 -17.36 10.25
CA ARG A 186 -3.03 -17.65 10.20
C ARG A 186 -3.53 -18.41 8.96
N GLU A 187 -2.71 -18.57 7.93
CA GLU A 187 -3.06 -19.09 6.60
C GLU A 187 -3.07 -20.63 6.55
N TRP A 188 -3.93 -21.26 7.36
CA TRP A 188 -3.90 -22.72 7.63
C TRP A 188 -4.16 -23.63 6.42
N ILE A 189 -4.80 -23.14 5.36
CA ILE A 189 -5.00 -23.93 4.14
C ILE A 189 -3.68 -24.18 3.39
N THR A 190 -2.70 -23.29 3.53
CA THR A 190 -1.47 -23.30 2.73
C THR A 190 -0.51 -24.45 3.11
N PRO A 191 -0.30 -24.81 4.41
CA PRO A 191 0.42 -26.03 4.76
C PRO A 191 -0.26 -27.30 4.24
N GLU A 192 -1.60 -27.37 4.27
CA GLU A 192 -2.33 -28.53 3.77
C GLU A 192 -2.22 -28.68 2.25
N MET A 193 -2.25 -27.57 1.50
CA MET A 193 -1.98 -27.57 0.05
C MET A 193 -0.60 -28.19 -0.25
N THR A 194 0.44 -27.68 0.41
CA THR A 194 1.83 -28.13 0.20
C THR A 194 2.04 -29.57 0.68
N ARG A 195 1.42 -29.95 1.81
CA ARG A 195 1.48 -31.31 2.39
C ARG A 195 0.78 -32.33 1.49
N ARG A 196 -0.41 -32.01 0.98
CA ARG A 196 -1.14 -32.90 0.06
C ARG A 196 -0.45 -33.01 -1.28
N LEU A 197 0.17 -31.94 -1.79
CA LEU A 197 0.96 -32.01 -3.03
C LEU A 197 2.20 -32.90 -2.87
N MET A 198 2.87 -32.82 -1.71
CA MET A 198 3.98 -33.71 -1.35
C MET A 198 3.56 -35.19 -1.37
N HIS A 199 2.45 -35.54 -0.70
CA HIS A 199 1.93 -36.91 -0.70
C HIS A 199 1.40 -37.34 -2.06
N HIS A 200 0.66 -36.49 -2.77
CA HIS A 200 0.18 -36.77 -4.11
C HIS A 200 1.31 -37.13 -5.07
N THR A 201 2.44 -36.44 -4.96
CA THR A 201 3.66 -36.74 -5.74
C THR A 201 4.23 -38.12 -5.40
N LEU A 202 4.34 -38.45 -4.11
CA LEU A 202 4.88 -39.73 -3.64
C LEU A 202 3.94 -40.91 -3.96
N ASP A 203 2.65 -40.76 -3.66
CA ASP A 203 1.64 -41.81 -3.79
C ASP A 203 1.38 -42.21 -5.24
N ASN A 204 1.61 -41.29 -6.18
CA ASN A 204 1.43 -41.53 -7.61
C ASN A 204 2.74 -41.81 -8.35
N TYR A 205 3.89 -41.78 -7.68
CA TYR A 205 5.15 -42.22 -8.27
C TYR A 205 5.10 -43.70 -8.66
N GLY A 206 5.43 -44.00 -9.91
CA GLY A 206 5.32 -45.35 -10.49
C GLY A 206 3.91 -45.75 -10.93
N LYS A 207 2.89 -44.89 -10.71
CA LYS A 207 1.49 -45.13 -11.12
C LYS A 207 1.07 -44.14 -12.21
N ASP A 208 1.33 -42.85 -11.99
CA ASP A 208 1.07 -41.79 -12.94
C ASP A 208 2.34 -41.49 -13.76
N PRO A 209 2.31 -41.63 -15.10
CA PRO A 209 3.47 -41.38 -15.95
C PRO A 209 4.01 -39.95 -15.91
N ARG A 210 3.13 -38.95 -15.73
CA ARG A 210 3.49 -37.53 -15.66
C ARG A 210 4.27 -37.25 -14.37
N ILE A 211 3.74 -37.67 -13.23
CA ILE A 211 4.40 -37.51 -11.92
C ILE A 211 5.68 -38.34 -11.85
N THR A 212 5.66 -39.57 -12.38
CA THR A 212 6.86 -40.43 -12.44
C THR A 212 7.98 -39.76 -13.20
N LYS A 213 7.68 -39.15 -14.36
CA LYS A 213 8.66 -38.39 -15.15
C LYS A 213 9.21 -37.20 -14.35
N LEU A 214 8.35 -36.44 -13.67
CA LEU A 214 8.77 -35.31 -12.84
C LEU A 214 9.74 -35.77 -11.75
N VAL A 215 9.36 -36.70 -10.88
CA VAL A 215 10.22 -37.20 -9.79
C VAL A 215 11.54 -37.78 -10.29
N ASP A 216 11.53 -38.42 -11.47
CA ASP A 216 12.75 -38.95 -12.08
C ASP A 216 13.70 -37.85 -12.58
N SER A 217 13.16 -36.76 -13.13
CA SER A 217 13.91 -35.72 -13.86
C SER A 217 14.11 -34.40 -13.12
N THR A 218 13.39 -34.13 -12.03
CA THR A 218 13.44 -32.87 -11.27
C THR A 218 13.72 -33.10 -9.78
N GLU A 219 13.98 -32.02 -9.05
CA GLU A 219 13.88 -31.98 -7.58
C GLU A 219 12.67 -31.15 -7.17
N LEU A 220 11.68 -31.80 -6.54
CA LEU A 220 10.51 -31.12 -6.01
C LEU A 220 10.74 -30.89 -4.52
N TRP A 221 10.79 -29.64 -4.08
CA TRP A 221 11.04 -29.28 -2.69
C TRP A 221 9.76 -28.76 -2.04
N PHE A 222 9.41 -29.33 -0.89
CA PHE A 222 8.21 -28.98 -0.13
C PHE A 222 8.60 -28.39 1.22
N LEU A 223 8.22 -27.15 1.47
CA LEU A 223 8.40 -26.44 2.74
C LEU A 223 7.01 -26.11 3.29
N LEU A 224 6.57 -26.88 4.29
CA LEU A 224 5.17 -26.83 4.75
C LEU A 224 4.87 -25.62 5.65
N SER A 225 5.87 -25.06 6.33
CA SER A 225 5.71 -23.84 7.11
C SER A 225 7.02 -23.06 7.16
N ALA A 226 6.97 -21.83 6.62
CA ALA A 226 8.08 -20.87 6.66
C ALA A 226 8.14 -20.13 8.00
N ASN A 227 7.02 -20.06 8.72
CA ASN A 227 6.90 -19.46 10.05
C ASN A 227 6.38 -20.47 11.11
N PRO A 228 7.15 -21.53 11.45
CA PRO A 228 6.72 -22.53 12.43
C PRO A 228 6.36 -21.96 13.82
N ASP A 229 7.05 -20.88 14.24
CA ASP A 229 6.79 -20.23 15.52
C ASP A 229 5.40 -19.60 15.56
N GLY A 230 5.12 -18.72 14.59
CA GLY A 230 3.80 -18.11 14.47
C GLY A 230 2.71 -19.15 14.21
N TYR A 231 2.96 -20.17 13.38
CA TYR A 231 1.96 -21.20 13.10
C TYR A 231 1.56 -21.95 14.37
N ASP A 232 2.52 -22.47 15.15
CA ASP A 232 2.19 -23.15 16.42
C ASP A 232 1.45 -22.22 17.40
N TYR A 233 1.76 -20.92 17.42
CA TYR A 233 1.06 -19.95 18.26
C TYR A 233 -0.42 -19.85 17.89
N THR A 234 -0.80 -20.02 16.62
CA THR A 234 -2.22 -20.04 16.23
C THR A 234 -3.01 -21.24 16.74
N PHE A 235 -2.33 -22.32 17.18
CA PHE A 235 -2.95 -23.50 17.80
C PHE A 235 -2.83 -23.52 19.34
N ALA A 236 -1.99 -22.65 19.91
CA ALA A 236 -1.70 -22.66 21.33
C ALA A 236 -2.93 -22.23 22.14
N PRO A 237 -3.21 -22.83 23.32
CA PRO A 237 -4.34 -22.43 24.16
C PRO A 237 -4.32 -20.96 24.60
N ASP A 238 -3.13 -20.38 24.71
CA ASP A 238 -2.84 -18.98 25.06
C ASP A 238 -2.38 -18.15 23.86
N GLY A 239 -2.48 -18.69 22.65
CA GLY A 239 -2.11 -18.01 21.42
C GLY A 239 -3.31 -17.51 20.62
N GLN A 240 -3.02 -16.90 19.46
CA GLN A 240 -4.03 -16.19 18.67
C GLN A 240 -4.20 -16.83 17.29
N ARG A 241 -5.40 -17.36 17.00
CA ARG A 241 -5.70 -18.06 15.73
C ARG A 241 -5.41 -17.20 14.50
N LEU A 242 -5.56 -15.89 14.60
CA LEU A 242 -5.44 -14.95 13.48
C LEU A 242 -4.12 -14.18 13.45
N TRP A 243 -3.14 -14.62 14.26
CA TRP A 243 -1.79 -14.06 14.23
C TRP A 243 -1.18 -14.15 12.82
N ARG A 244 -0.57 -13.07 12.32
CA ARG A 244 0.07 -13.01 11.00
C ARG A 244 1.59 -13.18 11.07
N LYS A 245 2.25 -12.33 11.87
CA LYS A 245 3.71 -12.13 11.89
C LYS A 245 4.50 -13.33 12.45
N ASN A 246 5.83 -13.26 12.49
CA ASN A 246 6.63 -14.17 13.33
C ASN A 246 6.45 -13.84 14.83
N LEU A 247 7.23 -14.46 15.73
CA LEU A 247 7.15 -14.21 17.18
C LEU A 247 8.38 -13.47 17.74
N ARG A 248 8.97 -12.56 16.97
CA ARG A 248 10.02 -11.68 17.51
C ARG A 248 9.43 -10.81 18.62
N ASP A 249 9.99 -10.90 19.82
CA ASP A 249 9.78 -9.91 20.88
C ASP A 249 10.53 -8.62 20.50
N ASN A 250 9.79 -7.59 20.07
CA ASN A 250 10.36 -6.36 19.53
C ASN A 250 10.85 -5.42 20.65
N ASN A 251 10.26 -5.50 21.85
CA ASN A 251 10.56 -4.62 22.98
C ASN A 251 11.40 -5.30 24.08
N GLY A 252 11.54 -6.63 24.03
CA GLY A 252 12.31 -7.43 24.98
C GLY A 252 11.61 -7.69 26.32
N ASP A 253 10.29 -7.53 26.41
CA ASP A 253 9.53 -7.68 27.66
C ASP A 253 9.10 -9.13 27.98
N GLY A 254 9.37 -10.06 27.06
CA GLY A 254 9.07 -11.47 27.19
C GLY A 254 7.61 -11.85 26.92
N LYS A 255 6.81 -10.95 26.35
CA LYS A 255 5.42 -11.19 25.94
C LYS A 255 5.29 -10.99 24.43
N ILE A 256 4.27 -11.62 23.85
CA ILE A 256 3.89 -11.40 22.45
C ILE A 256 2.57 -10.64 22.45
N THR A 257 2.61 -9.42 21.92
CA THR A 257 1.49 -8.47 21.80
C THR A 257 1.42 -7.95 20.35
N ALA A 258 0.44 -7.11 20.01
CA ALA A 258 0.32 -6.55 18.66
C ALA A 258 1.59 -5.78 18.17
N GLY A 259 2.35 -5.20 19.10
CA GLY A 259 3.64 -4.54 18.84
C GLY A 259 4.80 -5.49 18.51
N ASP A 260 4.59 -6.79 18.61
CA ASP A 260 5.60 -7.83 18.43
C ASP A 260 5.46 -8.54 17.08
N GLY A 261 6.50 -9.26 16.70
CA GLY A 261 6.63 -9.92 15.43
C GLY A 261 7.07 -8.99 14.30
N VAL A 262 7.53 -9.60 13.22
CA VAL A 262 7.86 -8.97 11.94
C VAL A 262 7.11 -9.71 10.84
N ASP A 263 6.58 -8.96 9.86
CA ASP A 263 6.03 -9.56 8.65
C ASP A 263 7.18 -10.13 7.79
N LEU A 264 7.29 -11.45 7.74
CA LEU A 264 8.33 -12.14 6.98
C LEU A 264 8.26 -11.81 5.48
N ASN A 265 7.06 -11.50 4.96
CA ASN A 265 6.84 -11.13 3.57
C ASN A 265 6.95 -9.61 3.32
N ARG A 266 7.55 -8.87 4.25
CA ARG A 266 8.04 -7.49 4.08
C ARG A 266 9.51 -7.34 4.48
N ASN A 267 10.18 -8.43 4.85
CA ASN A 267 11.52 -8.43 5.44
C ASN A 267 12.65 -8.78 4.47
N PHE A 268 12.37 -9.18 3.23
CA PHE A 268 13.39 -9.47 2.23
C PHE A 268 14.09 -8.20 1.74
N ALA A 269 15.29 -8.34 1.16
CA ALA A 269 16.17 -7.20 0.89
C ALA A 269 15.84 -6.43 -0.39
N TYR A 270 15.28 -7.09 -1.40
CA TYR A 270 14.90 -6.43 -2.65
C TYR A 270 13.84 -5.35 -2.37
N LYS A 271 14.16 -4.11 -2.70
CA LYS A 271 13.32 -2.92 -2.48
C LYS A 271 12.83 -2.75 -1.03
N TRP A 272 13.49 -3.35 -0.04
CA TRP A 272 13.07 -3.24 1.37
C TRP A 272 12.94 -1.78 1.81
N GLY A 273 11.76 -1.38 2.29
CA GLY A 273 11.50 0.00 2.70
C GLY A 273 11.89 1.00 1.61
N TYR A 274 11.57 0.68 0.35
CA TYR A 274 11.85 1.54 -0.81
C TYR A 274 11.30 2.95 -0.59
N ASP A 275 10.14 3.02 0.03
CA ASP A 275 9.47 4.17 0.62
C ASP A 275 8.84 3.74 1.97
N ASN A 276 7.88 4.51 2.46
CA ASN A 276 7.04 4.11 3.59
C ASN A 276 5.63 3.65 3.18
N GLU A 277 5.49 3.21 1.93
CA GLU A 277 4.31 2.57 1.39
C GLU A 277 4.55 1.05 1.24
N GLY A 278 3.50 0.24 1.22
CA GLY A 278 3.57 -1.22 1.04
C GLY A 278 4.22 -2.05 2.16
N SER A 279 4.87 -1.39 3.11
CA SER A 279 5.29 -1.94 4.40
C SER A 279 5.45 -0.80 5.41
N SER A 280 5.45 -1.10 6.71
CA SER A 280 5.51 -0.07 7.75
C SER A 280 6.81 -0.11 8.56
N PRO A 281 7.39 1.05 8.96
CA PRO A 281 8.44 1.11 9.97
C PRO A 281 7.88 1.07 11.41
N ASN A 282 6.56 1.12 11.60
CA ASN A 282 5.90 1.08 12.91
C ASN A 282 5.76 -0.36 13.43
N LEU A 283 6.16 -0.59 14.68
CA LEU A 283 6.18 -1.91 15.34
C LEU A 283 4.79 -2.55 15.45
N SER A 284 3.75 -1.75 15.68
CA SER A 284 2.36 -2.23 15.85
C SER A 284 1.68 -2.64 14.54
N SER A 285 2.27 -2.32 13.39
CA SER A 285 1.71 -2.68 12.10
C SER A 285 1.80 -4.20 11.84
N GLU A 286 0.75 -4.80 11.29
CA GLU A 286 0.81 -6.19 10.81
C GLU A 286 1.74 -6.35 9.61
N THR A 287 2.08 -5.25 8.93
CA THR A 287 3.06 -5.19 7.83
C THR A 287 4.39 -4.56 8.27
N TYR A 288 4.69 -4.59 9.58
CA TYR A 288 5.97 -4.12 10.10
C TYR A 288 7.14 -4.85 9.41
N ARG A 289 7.96 -4.09 8.70
CA ARG A 289 9.03 -4.61 7.83
C ARG A 289 10.28 -5.11 8.57
N GLY A 290 10.31 -4.96 9.89
CA GLY A 290 11.47 -5.21 10.74
C GLY A 290 12.43 -4.01 10.82
N PRO A 291 13.46 -4.07 11.68
CA PRO A 291 14.39 -2.97 11.88
C PRO A 291 15.41 -2.77 10.75
N LYS A 292 15.56 -3.77 9.87
CA LYS A 292 16.40 -3.75 8.67
C LYS A 292 16.00 -4.89 7.72
N ALA A 293 16.38 -4.78 6.46
CA ALA A 293 16.32 -5.89 5.51
C ALA A 293 16.98 -7.16 6.07
N ALA A 294 16.30 -8.29 5.91
CA ALA A 294 16.69 -9.61 6.38
C ALA A 294 17.08 -9.63 7.87
N SER A 295 16.30 -8.94 8.71
CA SER A 295 16.46 -8.97 10.17
C SER A 295 16.06 -10.31 10.78
N GLU A 296 15.13 -11.03 10.14
CA GLU A 296 14.54 -12.26 10.68
C GLU A 296 15.31 -13.51 10.23
N PRO A 297 15.59 -14.45 11.15
CA PRO A 297 16.33 -15.66 10.82
C PRO A 297 15.56 -16.57 9.83
N GLU A 298 14.22 -16.53 9.83
CA GLU A 298 13.37 -17.22 8.86
C GLU A 298 13.61 -16.69 7.44
N THR A 299 13.54 -15.37 7.26
CA THR A 299 13.79 -14.69 5.98
C THR A 299 15.21 -14.97 5.46
N VAL A 300 16.21 -14.91 6.35
CA VAL A 300 17.60 -15.25 6.02
C VAL A 300 17.74 -16.72 5.59
N ALA A 301 17.02 -17.63 6.23
CA ALA A 301 17.05 -19.05 5.90
C ALA A 301 16.43 -19.31 4.51
N LEU A 302 15.29 -18.68 4.20
CA LEU A 302 14.62 -18.78 2.91
C LEU A 302 15.50 -18.26 1.77
N ASP A 303 16.07 -17.06 1.91
CA ASP A 303 16.96 -16.49 0.89
C ASP A 303 18.20 -17.37 0.63
N LYS A 304 18.84 -17.86 1.69
CA LYS A 304 19.96 -18.80 1.57
C LYS A 304 19.54 -20.12 0.93
N PHE A 305 18.34 -20.60 1.23
CA PHE A 305 17.84 -21.84 0.65
C PHE A 305 17.62 -21.70 -0.85
N GLN A 306 16.96 -20.61 -1.29
CA GLN A 306 16.77 -20.31 -2.70
C GLN A 306 18.10 -20.26 -3.46
N LYS A 307 19.08 -19.49 -2.95
CA LYS A 307 20.43 -19.39 -3.53
C LYS A 307 21.20 -20.71 -3.56
N ARG A 308 21.05 -21.53 -2.52
CA ARG A 308 21.77 -22.82 -2.41
C ARG A 308 21.29 -23.83 -3.44
N ILE A 309 19.98 -23.88 -3.70
CA ILE A 309 19.39 -24.88 -4.60
C ILE A 309 19.39 -24.38 -6.04
N GLY A 310 19.15 -23.09 -6.28
CA GLY A 310 19.03 -22.53 -7.63
C GLY A 310 17.74 -22.99 -8.33
N PHE A 311 16.60 -22.72 -7.70
CA PHE A 311 15.28 -23.08 -8.24
C PHE A 311 14.99 -22.35 -9.55
N SER A 312 14.35 -23.01 -10.53
CA SER A 312 13.88 -22.33 -11.75
C SER A 312 12.57 -21.58 -11.48
N TYR A 313 11.67 -22.23 -10.74
CA TYR A 313 10.37 -21.72 -10.35
C TYR A 313 10.08 -22.00 -8.87
N ALA A 314 9.21 -21.19 -8.28
CA ALA A 314 8.65 -21.43 -6.97
C ALA A 314 7.16 -21.08 -6.92
N VAL A 315 6.45 -21.70 -5.98
CA VAL A 315 5.10 -21.31 -5.59
C VAL A 315 5.11 -21.07 -4.09
N ASN A 316 4.72 -19.87 -3.70
CA ASN A 316 4.56 -19.47 -2.31
C ASN A 316 3.07 -19.33 -2.01
N TYR A 317 2.47 -20.39 -1.49
CA TYR A 317 1.03 -20.40 -1.20
C TYR A 317 0.72 -19.49 -0.01
N HIS A 318 -0.15 -18.52 -0.27
CA HIS A 318 -0.77 -17.62 0.70
C HIS A 318 -2.28 -17.85 0.73
N SER A 319 -2.99 -17.19 1.64
CA SER A 319 -4.45 -17.14 1.62
C SER A 319 -4.91 -15.88 2.35
N ALA A 320 -6.02 -15.25 2.03
CA ALA A 320 -7.01 -15.68 1.06
C ALA A 320 -7.50 -14.52 0.17
N ALA A 321 -7.70 -14.81 -1.11
CA ALA A 321 -8.25 -13.85 -2.07
C ALA A 321 -8.76 -14.46 -3.38
N GLU A 322 -8.37 -15.71 -3.69
CA GLU A 322 -8.58 -16.31 -5.01
C GLU A 322 -7.80 -15.53 -6.09
N LEU A 323 -6.52 -15.23 -5.81
CA LEU A 323 -5.61 -14.59 -6.76
C LEU A 323 -4.45 -15.50 -7.13
N LEU A 324 -3.88 -15.25 -8.31
CA LEU A 324 -2.64 -15.86 -8.75
C LEU A 324 -1.62 -14.76 -9.10
N LEU A 325 -0.92 -14.30 -8.07
CA LEU A 325 -0.04 -13.14 -8.14
C LEU A 325 1.37 -13.48 -8.63
N TYR A 326 2.01 -12.51 -9.26
CA TYR A 326 3.42 -12.52 -9.65
C TYR A 326 3.97 -11.09 -9.65
N GLY A 327 5.30 -10.96 -9.56
CA GLY A 327 5.97 -9.67 -9.43
C GLY A 327 5.68 -8.69 -10.59
N VAL A 328 5.90 -7.38 -10.38
CA VAL A 328 6.50 -6.77 -9.18
C VAL A 328 5.48 -6.31 -8.14
N GLY A 329 5.90 -6.23 -6.88
CA GLY A 329 5.09 -5.67 -5.79
C GLY A 329 5.24 -4.16 -5.59
N TRP A 330 6.41 -3.58 -5.87
CA TRP A 330 6.80 -2.24 -5.37
C TRP A 330 6.35 -1.04 -6.20
N GLN A 331 5.78 -1.23 -7.40
CA GLN A 331 5.31 -0.12 -8.24
C GLN A 331 4.20 -0.58 -9.19
N VAL A 332 3.09 0.15 -9.18
CA VAL A 332 1.90 -0.14 -9.98
C VAL A 332 2.20 -0.03 -11.49
N ALA A 333 1.61 -0.94 -12.27
CA ALA A 333 1.67 -0.96 -13.73
C ALA A 333 3.10 -0.96 -14.30
N THR A 334 4.02 -1.69 -13.65
CA THR A 334 5.42 -1.82 -14.08
C THR A 334 5.61 -3.14 -14.81
N PRO A 335 5.61 -3.16 -16.16
CA PRO A 335 5.75 -4.39 -16.92
C PRO A 335 7.17 -4.96 -16.80
N THR A 336 7.28 -6.29 -16.77
CA THR A 336 8.57 -6.99 -16.83
C THR A 336 8.68 -7.86 -18.08
N PRO A 337 9.89 -8.09 -18.63
CA PRO A 337 10.07 -9.03 -19.74
C PRO A 337 9.52 -10.43 -19.45
N ASP A 338 9.69 -10.89 -18.22
CA ASP A 338 9.30 -12.23 -17.78
C ASP A 338 7.78 -12.40 -17.54
N ASP A 339 7.00 -11.31 -17.59
CA ASP A 339 5.53 -11.35 -17.62
C ASP A 339 5.01 -12.32 -18.69
N ILE A 340 5.73 -12.49 -19.79
CA ILE A 340 5.39 -13.42 -20.87
C ILE A 340 5.32 -14.86 -20.34
N ALA A 341 6.30 -15.26 -19.52
CA ALA A 341 6.33 -16.58 -18.89
C ALA A 341 5.28 -16.69 -17.76
N TYR A 342 5.17 -15.64 -16.94
CA TYR A 342 4.18 -15.57 -15.86
C TYR A 342 2.75 -15.73 -16.39
N LYS A 343 2.35 -14.92 -17.38
CA LYS A 343 1.01 -14.96 -18.00
C LYS A 343 0.74 -16.30 -18.70
N ALA A 344 1.73 -16.92 -19.32
CA ALA A 344 1.57 -18.23 -19.94
C ALA A 344 1.26 -19.34 -18.91
N LEU A 345 1.86 -19.28 -17.72
CA LEU A 345 1.61 -20.25 -16.65
C LEU A 345 0.37 -19.93 -15.81
N ALA A 346 0.13 -18.65 -15.53
CA ALA A 346 -0.98 -18.22 -14.68
C ALA A 346 -2.32 -18.24 -15.40
N GLY A 347 -2.33 -18.09 -16.73
CA GLY A 347 -3.55 -17.92 -17.50
C GLY A 347 -3.93 -16.45 -17.67
N THR A 348 -5.13 -16.22 -18.21
CA THR A 348 -5.75 -14.89 -18.28
C THR A 348 -6.85 -14.78 -17.22
N PRO A 349 -7.30 -13.56 -16.88
CA PRO A 349 -8.50 -13.34 -16.08
C PRO A 349 -9.71 -14.23 -16.43
N GLU A 350 -9.92 -14.52 -17.70
CA GLU A 350 -11.04 -15.32 -18.20
C GLU A 350 -10.73 -16.84 -18.23
N ASN A 351 -9.45 -17.22 -18.20
CA ASN A 351 -8.99 -18.60 -18.32
C ASN A 351 -7.76 -18.84 -17.43
N SER A 352 -7.98 -18.74 -16.12
CA SER A 352 -6.95 -18.91 -15.09
C SER A 352 -6.49 -20.36 -14.94
N ALA A 353 -5.20 -20.55 -14.67
CA ALA A 353 -4.60 -21.86 -14.45
C ALA A 353 -5.07 -22.55 -13.16
N VAL A 354 -5.59 -21.77 -12.22
CA VAL A 354 -6.33 -22.27 -11.05
C VAL A 354 -7.77 -21.80 -11.18
N PRO A 355 -8.74 -22.71 -11.41
CA PRO A 355 -10.13 -22.32 -11.58
C PRO A 355 -10.67 -21.50 -10.40
N GLY A 356 -11.28 -20.35 -10.73
CA GLY A 356 -11.81 -19.39 -9.76
C GLY A 356 -10.81 -18.33 -9.32
N TYR A 357 -9.51 -18.46 -9.62
CA TYR A 357 -8.52 -17.45 -9.25
C TYR A 357 -8.33 -16.40 -10.34
N TYR A 358 -7.98 -15.17 -9.97
CA TYR A 358 -7.64 -14.08 -10.89
C TYR A 358 -6.11 -13.86 -10.98
N PRO A 359 -5.47 -14.07 -12.14
CA PRO A 359 -4.05 -13.84 -12.32
C PRO A 359 -3.74 -12.35 -12.59
N GLN A 360 -2.83 -11.75 -11.83
CA GLN A 360 -2.44 -10.34 -11.98
C GLN A 360 -1.05 -10.02 -11.39
N VAL A 361 -0.53 -8.84 -11.70
CA VAL A 361 0.72 -8.34 -11.09
C VAL A 361 0.44 -7.94 -9.64
N SER A 362 1.33 -8.31 -8.71
CA SER A 362 1.15 -8.11 -7.26
C SER A 362 0.84 -6.65 -6.91
N SER A 363 1.52 -5.67 -7.52
CA SER A 363 1.28 -4.24 -7.25
C SER A 363 -0.07 -3.71 -7.73
N GLU A 364 -0.71 -4.34 -8.72
CA GLU A 364 -2.03 -3.89 -9.21
C GLU A 364 -3.11 -3.99 -8.14
N LEU A 365 -2.83 -4.83 -7.15
CA LEU A 365 -3.65 -4.98 -6.00
C LEU A 365 -3.38 -3.91 -4.94
N TYR A 366 -2.14 -3.85 -4.45
CA TYR A 366 -1.56 -2.75 -3.68
C TYR A 366 -0.03 -2.88 -3.69
N THR A 367 0.66 -1.76 -3.50
CA THR A 367 2.11 -1.72 -3.43
C THR A 367 2.64 -2.57 -2.26
N THR A 368 3.65 -3.39 -2.48
CA THR A 368 4.39 -4.13 -1.46
C THR A 368 5.89 -3.95 -1.65
N ASN A 369 6.64 -4.00 -0.56
CA ASN A 369 8.09 -4.01 -0.66
C ASN A 369 8.75 -4.92 0.38
N GLY A 370 9.89 -5.51 0.03
CA GLY A 370 10.56 -6.52 0.85
C GLY A 370 9.85 -7.89 0.86
N GLU A 371 9.10 -8.21 -0.18
CA GLU A 371 8.33 -9.43 -0.35
C GLU A 371 9.13 -10.59 -0.99
N ALA A 372 8.65 -11.82 -0.82
CA ALA A 372 9.36 -13.03 -1.18
C ALA A 372 9.46 -13.27 -2.68
N ASP A 373 8.42 -12.97 -3.46
CA ASP A 373 8.37 -13.22 -4.90
C ASP A 373 9.30 -12.28 -5.67
N SER A 374 9.30 -10.98 -5.37
CA SER A 374 10.26 -10.04 -5.97
C SER A 374 11.69 -10.34 -5.55
N GLN A 375 11.96 -10.74 -4.30
CA GLN A 375 13.30 -11.21 -3.91
C GLN A 375 13.71 -12.46 -4.71
N ALA A 376 12.81 -13.42 -4.85
CA ALA A 376 13.05 -14.66 -5.57
C ALA A 376 13.39 -14.37 -7.04
N ALA A 377 12.57 -13.58 -7.73
CA ALA A 377 12.76 -13.26 -9.14
C ALA A 377 14.01 -12.40 -9.39
N ASN A 378 14.16 -11.30 -8.64
CA ASN A 378 15.17 -10.27 -8.93
C ASN A 378 16.55 -10.56 -8.37
N ALA A 379 16.61 -11.09 -7.15
CA ALA A 379 17.90 -11.31 -6.49
C ALA A 379 18.41 -12.74 -6.68
N ASN A 380 17.50 -13.70 -6.86
CA ASN A 380 17.82 -15.13 -6.83
C ASN A 380 17.59 -15.84 -8.16
N GLY A 381 16.97 -15.19 -9.16
CA GLY A 381 16.68 -15.78 -10.47
C GLY A 381 15.61 -16.88 -10.45
N VAL A 382 14.73 -16.85 -9.44
CA VAL A 382 13.68 -17.83 -9.18
C VAL A 382 12.33 -17.22 -9.52
N MET A 383 11.69 -17.70 -10.58
CA MET A 383 10.36 -17.23 -10.99
C MET A 383 9.30 -17.72 -9.98
N MET A 384 8.83 -16.84 -9.11
CA MET A 384 7.89 -17.20 -8.04
C MET A 384 6.47 -16.68 -8.31
N PHE A 385 5.47 -17.52 -8.02
CA PHE A 385 4.06 -17.14 -7.96
C PHE A 385 3.59 -17.12 -6.51
N THR A 386 2.61 -16.25 -6.24
CA THR A 386 1.92 -16.15 -4.95
C THR A 386 0.42 -16.42 -5.16
N PRO A 387 -0.03 -17.69 -5.11
CA PRO A 387 -1.45 -17.98 -5.08
C PRO A 387 -2.03 -17.57 -3.73
N GLU A 388 -2.99 -16.66 -3.73
CA GLU A 388 -3.81 -16.33 -2.58
C GLU A 388 -5.02 -17.25 -2.59
N MET A 389 -5.02 -18.27 -1.74
CA MET A 389 -5.97 -19.37 -1.81
C MET A 389 -7.42 -18.98 -1.50
N THR A 390 -8.35 -19.91 -1.70
CA THR A 390 -9.79 -19.66 -1.53
C THR A 390 -10.15 -19.21 -0.13
N THR A 391 -11.04 -18.23 -0.05
CA THR A 391 -11.63 -17.76 1.20
C THR A 391 -12.54 -18.83 1.82
N CYS A 392 -12.72 -18.81 3.14
CA CYS A 392 -13.66 -19.70 3.83
C CYS A 392 -15.07 -19.68 3.21
N GLN A 393 -15.57 -18.49 2.87
CA GLN A 393 -16.93 -18.28 2.37
C GLN A 393 -17.09 -18.94 1.02
N THR A 394 -16.15 -18.70 0.11
CA THR A 394 -16.17 -19.33 -1.20
C THR A 394 -16.05 -20.84 -1.07
N ALA A 395 -15.14 -21.35 -0.24
CA ALA A 395 -14.98 -22.78 -0.01
C ALA A 395 -16.27 -23.44 0.52
N SER A 396 -16.92 -22.81 1.51
CA SER A 396 -18.16 -23.31 2.11
C SER A 396 -19.36 -23.23 1.17
N ALA A 397 -19.34 -22.31 0.19
CA ALA A 397 -20.42 -22.14 -0.78
C ALA A 397 -20.41 -23.20 -1.89
N ILE A 398 -19.29 -23.91 -2.10
CA ILE A 398 -19.13 -24.89 -3.20
C ILE A 398 -20.12 -26.05 -3.09
N ASP A 399 -20.38 -26.55 -1.87
CA ASP A 399 -21.38 -27.57 -1.64
C ASP A 399 -22.46 -27.09 -0.65
N PRO A 400 -23.62 -26.64 -1.16
CA PRO A 400 -24.74 -26.22 -0.32
C PRO A 400 -25.29 -27.31 0.59
N ASN A 401 -24.92 -28.59 0.42
CA ASN A 401 -25.32 -29.69 1.30
C ASN A 401 -24.25 -30.07 2.34
N ASP A 402 -23.08 -29.44 2.32
CA ASP A 402 -22.03 -29.67 3.30
C ASP A 402 -22.47 -29.19 4.70
N ARG A 403 -21.81 -29.70 5.75
CA ARG A 403 -22.07 -29.27 7.14
C ARG A 403 -21.57 -27.85 7.42
N TRP A 404 -20.58 -27.37 6.67
CA TRP A 404 -20.05 -26.01 6.74
C TRP A 404 -20.82 -25.09 5.79
N LYS A 405 -21.22 -23.93 6.28
CA LYS A 405 -21.93 -22.91 5.50
C LYS A 405 -21.13 -21.61 5.46
N PRO A 406 -21.28 -20.77 4.42
CA PRO A 406 -20.58 -19.47 4.34
C PRO A 406 -20.81 -18.59 5.57
N GLU A 407 -22.00 -18.64 6.18
CA GLU A 407 -22.32 -17.93 7.42
C GLU A 407 -21.58 -18.43 8.67
N ASP A 408 -20.91 -19.59 8.59
CA ASP A 408 -20.09 -20.14 9.69
C ASP A 408 -18.65 -19.57 9.68
N CYS A 409 -18.26 -18.85 8.62
CA CYS A 409 -16.91 -18.33 8.45
C CYS A 409 -16.65 -17.09 9.30
N ALA A 410 -15.75 -17.21 10.27
CA ALA A 410 -15.23 -16.05 11.01
C ALA A 410 -14.40 -15.15 10.08
N SER A 411 -13.47 -15.71 9.31
CA SER A 411 -12.65 -15.02 8.30
C SER A 411 -12.48 -15.89 7.06
N GLY A 412 -12.15 -15.28 5.93
CA GLY A 412 -11.62 -15.91 4.72
C GLY A 412 -10.39 -16.76 4.97
N PHE A 413 -9.60 -16.45 5.99
CA PHE A 413 -8.42 -17.20 6.46
C PHE A 413 -8.79 -18.35 7.42
N ASN A 414 -10.04 -18.41 7.90
CA ASN A 414 -10.59 -19.55 8.64
C ASN A 414 -11.14 -20.60 7.68
N PHE A 415 -10.31 -21.10 6.75
CA PHE A 415 -10.73 -22.16 5.84
C PHE A 415 -11.38 -23.32 6.62
N PRO A 416 -12.53 -23.86 6.18
CA PRO A 416 -13.25 -24.91 6.92
C PRO A 416 -12.38 -26.13 7.18
N ASP A 417 -12.36 -26.59 8.43
CA ASP A 417 -11.69 -27.82 8.80
C ASP A 417 -12.53 -29.04 8.37
N ASP A 418 -12.54 -29.26 7.05
CA ASP A 418 -13.33 -30.29 6.39
C ASP A 418 -12.53 -30.97 5.28
N GLU A 419 -12.40 -32.29 5.39
CA GLU A 419 -11.64 -33.10 4.44
C GLU A 419 -12.13 -32.92 3.00
N LYS A 420 -13.44 -32.82 2.78
CA LYS A 420 -14.00 -32.71 1.43
C LYS A 420 -13.64 -31.36 0.81
N LEU A 421 -13.80 -30.27 1.57
CA LEU A 421 -13.54 -28.91 1.08
C LEU A 421 -12.04 -28.67 0.88
N ILE A 422 -11.20 -29.11 1.83
CA ILE A 422 -9.74 -29.02 1.71
C ILE A 422 -9.25 -29.85 0.52
N GLN A 423 -9.81 -31.05 0.30
CA GLN A 423 -9.46 -31.88 -0.86
C GLN A 423 -9.90 -31.25 -2.19
N ALA A 424 -11.05 -30.58 -2.24
CA ALA A 424 -11.51 -29.87 -3.44
C ALA A 424 -10.57 -28.70 -3.78
N GLU A 425 -10.17 -27.91 -2.77
CA GLU A 425 -9.23 -26.80 -2.91
C GLU A 425 -7.85 -27.27 -3.38
N PHE A 426 -7.36 -28.36 -2.79
CA PHE A 426 -6.13 -29.01 -3.23
C PHE A 426 -6.24 -29.45 -4.70
N THR A 427 -7.33 -30.14 -5.07
CA THR A 427 -7.51 -30.74 -6.39
C THR A 427 -7.46 -29.71 -7.52
N LYS A 428 -8.08 -28.53 -7.33
CA LYS A 428 -8.08 -27.49 -8.38
C LYS A 428 -6.70 -26.83 -8.60
N ASN A 429 -5.81 -26.90 -7.62
CA ASN A 429 -4.45 -26.37 -7.70
C ASN A 429 -3.45 -27.33 -8.37
N ILE A 430 -3.75 -28.64 -8.44
CA ILE A 430 -2.84 -29.67 -8.98
C ILE A 430 -2.38 -29.35 -10.42
N PRO A 431 -3.26 -28.98 -11.38
CA PRO A 431 -2.82 -28.75 -12.76
C PRO A 431 -1.78 -27.62 -12.86
N PHE A 432 -1.99 -26.52 -12.15
CA PHE A 432 -1.06 -25.41 -12.07
C PHE A 432 0.26 -25.81 -11.39
N ALA A 433 0.19 -26.47 -10.22
CA ALA A 433 1.39 -26.91 -9.51
C ALA A 433 2.27 -27.84 -10.37
N LEU A 434 1.67 -28.81 -11.07
CA LEU A 434 2.40 -29.69 -11.99
C LEU A 434 2.95 -28.94 -13.21
N SER A 435 2.23 -27.95 -13.73
CA SER A 435 2.67 -27.08 -14.83
C SER A 435 3.94 -26.31 -14.46
N VAL A 436 4.01 -25.79 -13.23
CA VAL A 436 5.22 -25.14 -12.69
C VAL A 436 6.38 -26.14 -12.60
N ALA A 437 6.16 -27.35 -12.09
CA ALA A 437 7.19 -28.41 -12.05
C ALA A 437 7.72 -28.78 -13.44
N GLU A 438 6.83 -28.97 -14.41
CA GLU A 438 7.19 -29.32 -15.78
C GLU A 438 7.96 -28.22 -16.50
N SER A 439 7.72 -26.97 -16.12
CA SER A 439 8.39 -25.80 -16.69
C SER A 439 9.82 -25.66 -16.20
N ALA A 440 10.19 -26.26 -15.07
CA ALA A 440 11.52 -26.10 -14.48
C ALA A 440 12.67 -26.56 -15.41
N GLU A 441 12.42 -27.58 -16.24
CA GLU A 441 13.40 -28.10 -17.22
C GLU A 441 13.71 -27.08 -18.32
N HIS A 442 12.69 -26.34 -18.77
CA HIS A 442 12.80 -25.31 -19.82
C HIS A 442 12.01 -24.08 -19.39
N PRO A 443 12.56 -23.28 -18.46
CA PRO A 443 11.78 -22.27 -17.77
C PRO A 443 11.37 -21.09 -18.65
N ASP A 444 12.08 -20.89 -19.74
CA ASP A 444 11.67 -19.98 -20.79
C ASP A 444 10.45 -20.50 -21.58
N GLN A 445 10.26 -21.83 -21.71
CA GLN A 445 9.16 -22.46 -22.46
C GLN A 445 8.16 -23.16 -21.52
N PRO A 446 7.38 -22.40 -20.74
CA PRO A 446 6.49 -22.96 -19.74
C PRO A 446 5.46 -23.94 -20.33
N LYS A 447 5.11 -24.94 -19.54
CA LYS A 447 4.04 -25.92 -19.82
C LYS A 447 2.76 -25.48 -19.13
N SER A 448 1.86 -24.83 -19.86
CA SER A 448 0.61 -24.30 -19.31
C SER A 448 -0.49 -25.37 -19.19
N SER A 449 -1.17 -25.43 -18.03
CA SER A 449 -2.37 -26.24 -17.84
C SER A 449 -3.58 -25.73 -18.64
N VAL A 450 -3.55 -24.47 -19.07
CA VAL A 450 -4.62 -23.80 -19.83
C VAL A 450 -4.28 -23.59 -21.31
N GLY A 451 -3.19 -24.22 -21.78
CA GLY A 451 -2.83 -24.26 -23.20
C GLY A 451 -2.20 -22.97 -23.75
N LEU A 452 -1.84 -22.03 -22.89
CA LEU A 452 -1.09 -20.83 -23.29
C LEU A 452 0.40 -21.14 -23.51
N SER A 453 1.03 -20.36 -24.37
CA SER A 453 2.47 -20.47 -24.66
C SER A 453 3.14 -19.11 -24.55
N ALA A 454 4.34 -19.08 -23.97
CA ALA A 454 5.19 -17.91 -23.98
C ALA A 454 5.77 -17.68 -25.39
N ALA A 455 5.36 -16.57 -26.03
CA ALA A 455 5.80 -16.21 -27.37
C ALA A 455 7.33 -15.98 -27.42
N ASP A 456 7.96 -16.27 -28.55
CA ASP A 456 9.39 -16.03 -28.75
C ASP A 456 9.73 -14.52 -28.82
N PHE A 457 8.79 -13.74 -29.37
CA PHE A 457 8.86 -12.29 -29.53
C PHE A 457 7.50 -11.68 -29.18
N THR A 458 7.50 -10.66 -28.33
CA THR A 458 6.36 -9.79 -28.04
C THR A 458 6.71 -8.38 -28.48
N LEU A 459 5.92 -7.84 -29.40
CA LEU A 459 6.17 -6.56 -30.05
C LEU A 459 5.76 -5.39 -29.15
N ASP A 460 6.44 -4.25 -29.31
CA ASP A 460 6.01 -2.94 -28.82
C ASP A 460 5.61 -2.05 -30.01
N PRO A 461 4.40 -2.25 -30.59
CA PRO A 461 4.03 -1.63 -31.85
C PRO A 461 3.49 -0.21 -31.66
N PHE A 462 3.80 0.64 -32.62
CA PHE A 462 3.16 1.95 -32.79
C PHE A 462 2.79 2.16 -34.25
N THR A 463 1.86 3.09 -34.51
CA THR A 463 1.36 3.38 -35.87
C THR A 463 2.03 4.61 -36.50
N THR A 464 2.66 5.46 -35.67
CA THR A 464 3.29 6.72 -36.09
C THR A 464 4.70 6.82 -35.53
N SER A 465 5.65 7.11 -36.41
CA SER A 465 7.03 7.47 -36.10
C SER A 465 7.26 8.94 -36.43
N TYR A 466 7.85 9.71 -35.53
CA TYR A 466 8.34 11.05 -35.86
C TYR A 466 9.81 10.98 -36.26
N ALA A 467 10.15 11.22 -37.52
CA ALA A 467 11.55 11.31 -37.91
C ALA A 467 11.86 12.60 -38.67
N ALA A 468 12.97 13.25 -38.35
CA ALA A 468 13.62 14.14 -39.32
C ALA A 468 14.24 13.29 -40.45
N ARG A 469 14.49 13.90 -41.61
CA ARG A 469 15.10 13.17 -42.74
C ARG A 469 16.46 12.59 -42.32
N GLY A 470 16.59 11.26 -42.35
CA GLY A 470 17.80 10.54 -41.96
C GLY A 470 18.00 10.37 -40.46
N GLU A 471 16.96 10.60 -39.65
CA GLU A 471 16.94 10.24 -38.24
C GLU A 471 16.43 8.80 -38.08
N ASP A 472 17.07 8.03 -37.22
CA ASP A 472 16.68 6.63 -36.98
C ASP A 472 15.45 6.57 -36.06
N GLN A 473 14.56 5.61 -36.30
CA GLN A 473 13.47 5.27 -35.38
C GLN A 473 13.90 4.07 -34.52
N THR A 474 13.84 4.21 -33.20
CA THR A 474 14.02 3.08 -32.28
C THR A 474 12.77 2.22 -32.26
N VAL A 475 12.93 0.91 -32.39
CA VAL A 475 11.87 -0.09 -32.19
C VAL A 475 12.26 -1.03 -31.07
N ALA A 476 11.26 -1.59 -30.40
CA ALA A 476 11.44 -2.47 -29.27
C ALA A 476 10.74 -3.82 -29.47
N VAL A 477 11.31 -4.84 -28.82
CA VAL A 477 10.73 -6.18 -28.74
C VAL A 477 11.18 -6.85 -27.45
N THR A 478 10.26 -7.48 -26.73
CA THR A 478 10.62 -8.42 -25.67
C THR A 478 10.82 -9.79 -26.29
N ALA A 479 11.98 -10.40 -26.05
CA ALA A 479 12.35 -11.67 -26.68
C ALA A 479 12.95 -12.64 -25.68
N ARG A 480 12.69 -13.93 -25.92
CA ARG A 480 13.30 -15.04 -25.16
C ARG A 480 14.82 -14.95 -25.20
N LYS A 481 15.49 -14.89 -24.05
CA LYS A 481 16.96 -14.81 -23.94
C LYS A 481 17.66 -15.94 -24.70
N ALA A 482 17.13 -17.16 -24.64
CA ALA A 482 17.73 -18.35 -25.27
C ALA A 482 17.78 -18.34 -26.81
N LEU A 483 17.04 -17.47 -27.51
CA LEU A 483 17.16 -17.37 -28.97
C LEU A 483 18.56 -16.88 -29.37
N LYS A 484 19.12 -17.40 -30.46
CA LYS A 484 20.37 -16.90 -31.05
C LYS A 484 20.07 -16.01 -32.26
N ASP A 485 21.06 -15.24 -32.68
CA ASP A 485 21.02 -14.43 -33.91
C ASP A 485 19.75 -13.59 -34.02
N LYS A 486 19.44 -12.83 -32.95
CA LYS A 486 18.22 -12.01 -32.89
C LYS A 486 18.41 -10.76 -33.74
N GLU A 487 17.56 -10.61 -34.75
CA GLU A 487 17.66 -9.57 -35.77
C GLU A 487 16.33 -8.80 -35.85
N LEU A 488 16.43 -7.47 -35.91
CA LEU A 488 15.41 -6.60 -36.48
C LEU A 488 15.41 -6.82 -37.99
N ASN A 489 14.23 -6.93 -38.59
CA ASN A 489 14.05 -6.91 -40.03
C ASN A 489 13.02 -5.81 -40.37
N PHE A 490 13.27 -5.07 -41.45
CA PHE A 490 12.31 -4.07 -41.91
C PHE A 490 12.35 -3.86 -43.42
N ASN A 491 11.26 -3.36 -43.98
CA ASN A 491 11.25 -2.83 -45.34
C ASN A 491 10.54 -1.47 -45.37
N VAL A 492 10.96 -0.64 -46.32
CA VAL A 492 10.40 0.70 -46.53
C VAL A 492 9.62 0.70 -47.84
N ASN A 493 8.32 1.00 -47.77
CA ASN A 493 7.40 1.04 -48.91
C ASN A 493 7.38 -0.26 -49.75
N GLY A 494 7.53 -1.44 -49.13
CA GLY A 494 7.60 -2.72 -49.84
C GLY A 494 8.88 -2.92 -50.65
N GLY A 495 9.93 -2.15 -50.34
CA GLY A 495 11.25 -2.24 -50.95
C GLY A 495 12.06 -3.45 -50.48
N ARG A 496 13.39 -3.34 -50.60
CA ARG A 496 14.32 -4.38 -50.11
C ARG A 496 14.19 -4.52 -48.58
N THR A 497 14.28 -5.76 -48.08
CA THR A 497 14.44 -6.03 -46.65
C THR A 497 15.83 -5.65 -46.16
N HIS A 498 15.86 -4.91 -45.08
CA HIS A 498 17.03 -4.58 -44.27
C HIS A 498 17.00 -5.38 -42.98
N ASP A 499 18.16 -5.63 -42.40
CA ASP A 499 18.35 -6.35 -41.14
C ASP A 499 19.38 -5.63 -40.27
N GLU A 500 19.17 -5.68 -38.95
CA GLU A 500 20.04 -5.08 -37.93
C GLU A 500 20.07 -5.95 -36.68
N ASP A 501 21.23 -6.03 -36.02
CA ASP A 501 21.37 -6.79 -34.77
C ASP A 501 20.57 -6.14 -33.62
N LEU A 502 19.86 -6.97 -32.85
CA LEU A 502 19.17 -6.52 -31.65
C LEU A 502 20.13 -6.31 -30.47
N LYS A 503 19.93 -5.23 -29.72
CA LYS A 503 20.69 -4.93 -28.50
C LYS A 503 19.80 -5.02 -27.28
N ALA A 504 20.19 -5.80 -26.29
CA ALA A 504 19.46 -5.88 -25.02
C ALA A 504 19.42 -4.51 -24.35
N TRP A 505 18.22 -4.05 -24.00
CA TRP A 505 17.99 -2.86 -23.19
C TRP A 505 18.46 -3.14 -21.76
N LYS A 506 19.04 -2.12 -21.11
CA LYS A 506 19.66 -2.28 -19.78
C LYS A 506 18.79 -1.78 -18.64
N GLY A 507 17.52 -1.49 -18.93
CA GLY A 507 16.64 -0.75 -18.03
C GLY A 507 16.79 0.74 -18.18
N GLY A 508 15.81 1.45 -17.63
CA GLY A 508 15.80 2.90 -17.52
C GLY A 508 16.27 3.39 -16.15
N ASP A 509 15.99 4.66 -15.87
CA ASP A 509 16.40 5.33 -14.63
C ASP A 509 15.67 4.81 -13.36
N VAL A 510 14.44 4.29 -13.50
CA VAL A 510 13.57 3.90 -12.38
C VAL A 510 13.25 2.41 -12.38
N TYR A 511 12.92 1.85 -13.55
CA TYR A 511 12.54 0.45 -13.69
C TYR A 511 13.12 -0.19 -14.97
N GLY A 512 13.05 -1.53 -15.02
CA GLY A 512 13.61 -2.35 -16.08
C GLY A 512 15.09 -2.64 -15.86
N GLY A 513 15.63 -3.61 -16.61
CA GLY A 513 17.01 -4.07 -16.47
C GLY A 513 17.19 -5.19 -15.45
N ASP A 514 16.32 -5.21 -14.44
CA ASP A 514 16.07 -6.32 -13.52
C ASP A 514 14.77 -7.06 -13.95
N ASP A 515 14.32 -8.10 -13.24
CA ASP A 515 13.12 -8.91 -13.60
C ASP A 515 13.11 -9.51 -15.04
N ASN A 516 14.25 -10.03 -15.49
CA ASN A 516 14.45 -10.49 -16.87
C ASN A 516 15.16 -11.86 -16.95
N ASN A 517 14.87 -12.81 -16.06
CA ASN A 517 15.52 -14.12 -15.97
C ASN A 517 15.51 -14.89 -17.29
N TRP A 518 14.38 -14.94 -18.00
CA TRP A 518 14.21 -15.79 -19.19
C TRP A 518 13.90 -15.00 -20.47
N PHE A 519 13.31 -13.83 -20.32
CA PHE A 519 13.02 -12.88 -21.37
C PHE A 519 13.80 -11.60 -21.14
N ASP A 520 14.14 -10.89 -22.21
CA ASP A 520 14.78 -9.58 -22.12
C ASP A 520 14.14 -8.64 -23.12
N GLU A 521 14.25 -7.36 -22.87
CA GLU A 521 13.82 -6.34 -23.81
C GLU A 521 14.97 -5.96 -24.73
N TYR A 522 14.69 -5.77 -26.02
CA TYR A 522 15.68 -5.43 -27.02
C TYR A 522 15.28 -4.15 -27.75
N ARG A 523 16.29 -3.39 -28.18
CA ARG A 523 16.19 -2.20 -29.00
C ARG A 523 16.97 -2.40 -30.29
N ALA A 524 16.43 -1.89 -31.38
CA ALA A 524 17.16 -1.69 -32.62
C ALA A 524 16.66 -0.43 -33.33
N LYS A 525 17.37 -0.02 -34.37
CA LYS A 525 17.11 1.21 -35.10
C LYS A 525 16.72 0.90 -36.53
N VAL A 526 15.64 1.52 -36.98
CA VAL A 526 15.27 1.60 -38.39
C VAL A 526 15.88 2.89 -38.95
N ASP A 527 16.81 2.76 -39.90
CA ASP A 527 17.47 3.88 -40.56
C ASP A 527 16.92 4.14 -41.98
N GLY A 528 17.41 5.20 -42.63
CA GLY A 528 17.16 5.43 -44.06
C GLY A 528 15.73 5.84 -44.45
N THR A 529 14.84 6.10 -43.48
CA THR A 529 13.46 6.49 -43.74
C THR A 529 13.30 8.00 -43.97
N LYS A 530 12.20 8.39 -44.61
CA LYS A 530 11.78 9.79 -44.76
C LYS A 530 10.28 9.95 -44.52
N PRO A 531 9.82 11.16 -44.22
CA PRO A 531 8.40 11.45 -44.05
C PRO A 531 7.55 11.01 -45.25
N GLY A 532 6.42 10.36 -44.94
CA GLY A 532 5.51 9.72 -45.90
C GLY A 532 5.80 8.24 -46.17
N ASP A 533 6.95 7.72 -45.73
CA ASP A 533 7.25 6.30 -45.88
C ASP A 533 6.38 5.44 -44.94
N LYS A 534 6.00 4.27 -45.44
CA LYS A 534 5.39 3.20 -44.66
C LYS A 534 6.45 2.13 -44.37
N VAL A 535 6.70 1.86 -43.10
CA VAL A 535 7.74 0.92 -42.66
C VAL A 535 7.09 -0.30 -42.04
N GLU A 536 7.36 -1.46 -42.61
CA GLU A 536 6.98 -2.75 -42.04
C GLU A 536 8.16 -3.32 -41.25
N VAL A 537 7.89 -3.77 -40.02
CA VAL A 537 8.89 -4.25 -39.05
C VAL A 537 8.51 -5.63 -38.53
N TRP A 538 9.50 -6.52 -38.42
CA TRP A 538 9.39 -7.81 -37.73
C TRP A 538 10.75 -8.23 -37.17
N PHE A 539 10.75 -9.22 -36.27
CA PHE A 539 11.95 -9.71 -35.62
C PHE A 539 12.13 -11.19 -35.91
N THR A 540 13.39 -11.61 -36.09
CA THR A 540 13.71 -13.01 -36.29
C THR A 540 14.81 -13.47 -35.36
N GLY A 541 14.87 -14.79 -35.13
CA GLY A 541 15.95 -15.41 -34.37
C GLY A 541 16.02 -16.90 -34.66
N ARG A 542 16.91 -17.60 -33.96
CA ARG A 542 17.04 -19.05 -34.02
C ARG A 542 16.78 -19.69 -32.67
N ASP A 543 15.93 -20.71 -32.65
CA ASP A 543 15.68 -21.50 -31.45
C ASP A 543 16.87 -22.42 -31.10
N ARG A 544 16.74 -23.19 -30.00
CA ARG A 544 17.79 -24.12 -29.54
C ARG A 544 18.14 -25.22 -30.56
N THR A 545 17.26 -25.51 -31.52
CA THR A 545 17.48 -26.47 -32.61
C THR A 545 18.11 -25.83 -33.84
N GLY A 546 18.25 -24.50 -33.87
CA GLY A 546 18.75 -23.73 -35.00
C GLY A 546 17.66 -23.34 -36.01
N LYS A 547 16.39 -23.71 -35.74
CA LYS A 547 15.25 -23.36 -36.59
C LYS A 547 14.98 -21.86 -36.49
N LYS A 548 14.76 -21.21 -37.64
CA LYS A 548 14.40 -19.79 -37.70
C LYS A 548 12.98 -19.60 -37.17
N VAL A 549 12.81 -18.64 -36.27
CA VAL A 549 11.55 -18.17 -35.72
C VAL A 549 11.37 -16.69 -36.07
N SER A 550 10.11 -16.23 -36.17
CA SER A 550 9.75 -14.87 -36.56
C SER A 550 8.61 -14.36 -35.70
N SER A 551 8.64 -13.08 -35.35
CA SER A 551 7.48 -12.38 -34.80
C SER A 551 6.40 -12.15 -35.87
N GLU A 552 5.23 -11.69 -35.43
CA GLU A 552 4.30 -10.98 -36.30
C GLU A 552 4.94 -9.69 -36.85
N HIS A 553 4.35 -9.16 -37.91
CA HIS A 553 4.76 -7.90 -38.52
C HIS A 553 3.87 -6.77 -38.01
N PHE A 554 4.44 -5.61 -37.74
CA PHE A 554 3.66 -4.39 -37.55
C PHE A 554 4.13 -3.31 -38.53
N THR A 555 3.33 -2.27 -38.69
CA THR A 555 3.63 -1.19 -39.63
C THR A 555 3.34 0.16 -39.02
N TYR A 556 4.26 1.09 -39.21
CA TYR A 556 4.07 2.49 -38.89
C TYR A 556 4.29 3.38 -40.12
N THR A 557 3.74 4.59 -40.05
CA THR A 557 4.00 5.65 -41.03
C THR A 557 4.97 6.65 -40.43
N VAL A 558 5.99 7.03 -41.20
CA VAL A 558 6.93 8.09 -40.81
C VAL A 558 6.25 9.42 -41.07
N ALA A 559 5.88 10.11 -40.00
CA ALA A 559 5.40 11.48 -40.06
C ALA A 559 6.59 12.44 -40.07
N GLN A 560 6.41 13.58 -40.75
CA GLN A 560 7.39 14.66 -40.71
C GLN A 560 7.47 15.16 -39.27
N ARG A 561 8.59 14.86 -38.57
CA ARG A 561 8.83 15.49 -37.28
C ARG A 561 8.84 17.01 -37.48
N PRO A 562 8.02 17.78 -36.76
CA PRO A 562 8.14 19.23 -36.78
C PRO A 562 9.57 19.63 -36.40
N ARG A 563 10.10 20.72 -36.94
CA ARG A 563 11.43 21.23 -36.54
C ARG A 563 11.34 21.88 -35.15
N ALA A 564 11.11 21.06 -34.15
CA ALA A 564 10.81 21.41 -32.78
C ALA A 564 11.81 20.77 -31.81
N ASP A 565 12.23 21.53 -30.81
CA ASP A 565 13.07 21.05 -29.71
C ASP A 565 12.25 20.34 -28.61
N VAL A 566 10.95 20.69 -28.52
CA VAL A 566 10.05 20.30 -27.43
C VAL A 566 8.71 19.80 -28.00
N LEU A 567 8.17 18.73 -27.41
CA LEU A 567 6.80 18.31 -27.66
C LEU A 567 5.88 18.86 -26.57
N VAL A 568 4.81 19.55 -26.96
CA VAL A 568 3.73 19.98 -26.08
C VAL A 568 2.61 18.95 -26.21
N ILE A 569 2.37 18.17 -25.17
CA ILE A 569 1.29 17.20 -25.05
C ILE A 569 0.09 17.92 -24.44
N ALA A 570 -0.94 18.13 -25.25
CA ALA A 570 -2.18 18.79 -24.85
C ALA A 570 -3.23 17.74 -24.51
N GLU A 571 -3.55 17.58 -23.23
CA GLU A 571 -4.53 16.61 -22.71
C GLU A 571 -5.68 17.32 -21.98
N GLU A 572 -6.44 18.12 -22.72
CA GLU A 572 -7.52 18.94 -22.14
C GLU A 572 -8.87 18.20 -22.08
N GLY A 573 -8.91 16.91 -22.48
CA GLY A 573 -10.15 16.14 -22.67
C GLY A 573 -11.01 16.62 -23.84
N ALA A 574 -10.52 17.61 -24.59
CA ALA A 574 -11.10 18.22 -25.77
C ALA A 574 -9.95 18.65 -26.70
N PRO A 575 -10.23 18.99 -27.97
CA PRO A 575 -9.21 19.52 -28.86
C PRO A 575 -8.48 20.71 -28.22
N ALA A 576 -7.16 20.74 -28.39
CA ALA A 576 -6.26 21.62 -27.66
C ALA A 576 -6.66 23.11 -27.80
N GLN A 577 -7.04 23.73 -26.68
CA GLN A 577 -7.49 25.12 -26.62
C GLN A 577 -6.36 26.05 -26.18
N HIS A 578 -5.51 25.56 -25.27
CA HIS A 578 -4.48 26.36 -24.60
C HIS A 578 -3.05 26.05 -25.07
N ALA A 579 -2.87 25.26 -26.14
CA ALA A 579 -1.54 24.85 -26.58
C ALA A 579 -0.68 26.03 -27.06
N GLN A 580 -1.31 27.09 -27.58
CA GLN A 580 -0.60 28.23 -28.15
C GLN A 580 0.18 29.01 -27.09
N GLU A 581 -0.34 29.09 -25.86
CA GLU A 581 0.30 29.72 -24.71
C GLU A 581 1.65 29.07 -24.39
N TYR A 582 1.71 27.73 -24.42
CA TYR A 582 2.93 26.96 -24.21
C TYR A 582 3.90 27.12 -25.38
N VAL A 583 3.40 27.02 -26.62
CA VAL A 583 4.21 27.21 -27.84
C VAL A 583 4.88 28.58 -27.87
N ASP A 584 4.14 29.64 -27.55
CA ASP A 584 4.67 31.01 -27.55
C ASP A 584 5.69 31.23 -26.43
N ALA A 585 5.45 30.67 -25.24
CA ALA A 585 6.40 30.75 -24.12
C ALA A 585 7.71 29.99 -24.42
N LEU A 586 7.63 28.85 -25.08
CA LEU A 586 8.80 28.11 -25.58
C LEU A 586 9.54 28.91 -26.66
N ARG A 587 8.82 29.49 -27.63
CA ARG A 587 9.40 30.32 -28.70
C ARG A 587 10.16 31.52 -28.13
N ALA A 588 9.62 32.16 -27.10
CA ALA A 588 10.28 33.28 -26.42
C ALA A 588 11.62 32.88 -25.75
N ASN A 589 11.83 31.60 -25.49
CA ASN A 589 13.09 31.05 -24.96
C ASN A 589 13.96 30.39 -26.04
N GLY A 590 13.70 30.69 -27.32
CA GLY A 590 14.46 30.14 -28.45
C GLY A 590 14.23 28.64 -28.66
N LYS A 591 13.13 28.08 -28.15
CA LYS A 591 12.73 26.68 -28.38
C LYS A 591 11.59 26.63 -29.37
N SER A 592 11.75 25.83 -30.43
CA SER A 592 10.62 25.47 -31.28
C SER A 592 9.82 24.34 -30.64
N ALA A 593 8.51 24.33 -30.86
CA ALA A 593 7.58 23.40 -30.22
C ALA A 593 6.66 22.73 -31.25
N ALA A 594 6.38 21.44 -31.04
CA ALA A 594 5.34 20.69 -31.72
C ALA A 594 4.18 20.48 -30.75
N VAL A 595 2.94 20.44 -31.24
CA VAL A 595 1.76 20.14 -30.41
C VAL A 595 1.26 18.74 -30.74
N TRP A 596 1.07 17.93 -29.70
CA TRP A 596 0.40 16.64 -29.74
C TRP A 596 -0.92 16.74 -28.99
N ASP A 597 -2.02 16.82 -29.73
CA ASP A 597 -3.37 16.83 -29.16
C ASP A 597 -3.83 15.39 -28.86
N VAL A 598 -3.95 15.05 -27.57
CA VAL A 598 -4.35 13.71 -27.11
C VAL A 598 -5.79 13.39 -27.48
N ALA A 599 -6.69 14.38 -27.49
CA ALA A 599 -8.10 14.16 -27.85
C ALA A 599 -8.27 13.79 -29.34
N VAL A 600 -7.31 14.19 -30.19
CA VAL A 600 -7.32 13.90 -31.63
C VAL A 600 -6.46 12.68 -31.97
N GLN A 601 -5.31 12.50 -31.32
CA GLN A 601 -4.29 11.53 -31.70
C GLN A 601 -4.10 10.36 -30.72
N GLY A 602 -4.74 10.40 -29.54
CA GLY A 602 -4.49 9.47 -28.44
C GLY A 602 -3.19 9.78 -27.70
N ALA A 603 -2.81 8.93 -26.75
CA ALA A 603 -1.55 9.08 -26.01
C ALA A 603 -0.33 8.94 -26.95
N PRO A 604 0.67 9.84 -26.88
CA PRO A 604 1.85 9.75 -27.74
C PRO A 604 2.74 8.58 -27.31
N HIS A 605 3.01 7.64 -28.22
CA HIS A 605 3.87 6.50 -27.89
C HIS A 605 5.29 6.94 -27.48
N HIS A 606 5.84 6.34 -26.43
CA HIS A 606 7.13 6.72 -25.86
C HIS A 606 8.29 6.58 -26.85
N LEU A 607 8.41 5.47 -27.58
CA LEU A 607 9.41 5.32 -28.66
C LEU A 607 9.02 5.99 -29.99
N GLY A 608 7.83 5.76 -30.53
CA GLY A 608 7.43 6.29 -31.84
C GLY A 608 7.33 7.81 -31.92
N VAL A 609 7.04 8.49 -30.79
CA VAL A 609 6.80 9.94 -30.77
C VAL A 609 7.68 10.65 -29.76
N LEU A 610 7.60 10.32 -28.47
CA LEU A 610 8.25 11.09 -27.41
C LEU A 610 9.78 11.04 -27.49
N SER A 611 10.36 9.88 -27.84
CA SER A 611 11.82 9.67 -27.89
C SER A 611 12.55 10.59 -28.89
N HIS A 612 11.81 11.18 -29.84
CA HIS A 612 12.34 12.14 -30.81
C HIS A 612 12.46 13.57 -30.27
N PHE A 613 12.10 13.77 -29.00
CA PHE A 613 12.26 15.01 -28.27
C PHE A 613 13.05 14.74 -27.00
N ARG A 614 13.96 15.66 -26.64
CA ARG A 614 14.64 15.59 -25.35
C ARG A 614 13.77 16.06 -24.19
N THR A 615 12.77 16.89 -24.49
CA THR A 615 11.91 17.52 -23.50
C THR A 615 10.48 17.52 -23.98
N ALA A 616 9.57 17.14 -23.09
CA ALA A 616 8.14 17.26 -23.26
C ALA A 616 7.57 18.27 -22.27
N VAL A 617 6.47 18.91 -22.65
CA VAL A 617 5.60 19.69 -21.78
C VAL A 617 4.23 19.02 -21.83
N HIS A 618 3.76 18.45 -20.75
CA HIS A 618 2.42 17.89 -20.65
C HIS A 618 1.56 18.83 -19.82
N TYR A 619 0.39 19.17 -20.37
CA TYR A 619 -0.59 19.93 -19.62
C TYR A 619 -2.01 19.42 -19.83
N THR A 620 -2.83 19.58 -18.79
CA THR A 620 -4.17 18.98 -18.72
C THR A 620 -5.32 19.98 -18.61
N GLY A 621 -5.01 21.28 -18.50
CA GLY A 621 -6.00 22.32 -18.22
C GLY A 621 -6.78 22.01 -16.94
N ALA A 622 -8.11 21.98 -17.05
CA ALA A 622 -9.05 21.71 -15.96
C ALA A 622 -9.20 20.22 -15.57
N LYS A 623 -8.51 19.30 -16.26
CA LYS A 623 -8.70 17.85 -16.11
C LYS A 623 -7.54 17.18 -15.38
N SER A 624 -7.80 16.01 -14.81
CA SER A 624 -6.74 15.13 -14.32
C SER A 624 -6.02 14.46 -15.51
N PRO A 625 -4.71 14.18 -15.40
CA PRO A 625 -3.98 13.40 -16.41
C PRO A 625 -4.63 12.05 -16.71
N GLY A 626 -4.62 11.64 -17.98
CA GLY A 626 -5.09 10.32 -18.40
C GLY A 626 -4.04 9.23 -18.19
N GLY A 627 -4.46 8.04 -17.75
CA GLY A 627 -3.55 6.93 -17.41
C GLY A 627 -2.63 6.51 -18.56
N ASP A 628 -3.14 6.40 -19.79
CA ASP A 628 -2.32 6.02 -20.96
C ASP A 628 -1.25 7.07 -21.29
N THR A 629 -1.60 8.36 -21.21
CA THR A 629 -0.66 9.47 -21.42
C THR A 629 0.39 9.47 -20.32
N GLN A 630 -0.03 9.25 -19.08
CA GLN A 630 0.87 9.19 -17.93
C GLN A 630 1.85 8.02 -18.01
N LEU A 631 1.41 6.83 -18.45
CA LEU A 631 2.29 5.70 -18.71
C LEU A 631 3.30 6.02 -19.81
N ALA A 632 2.86 6.61 -20.93
CA ALA A 632 3.77 6.98 -22.00
C ALA A 632 4.81 8.03 -21.58
N VAL A 633 4.40 9.02 -20.78
CA VAL A 633 5.31 10.04 -20.23
C VAL A 633 6.24 9.44 -19.17
N ARG A 634 5.76 8.49 -18.36
CA ARG A 634 6.56 7.73 -17.40
C ARG A 634 7.66 6.95 -18.11
N ASP A 635 7.33 6.22 -19.17
CA ASP A 635 8.29 5.43 -19.93
C ASP A 635 9.31 6.35 -20.64
N PHE A 636 8.85 7.50 -21.15
CA PHE A 636 9.74 8.54 -21.68
C PHE A 636 10.72 9.09 -20.63
N LEU A 637 10.25 9.35 -19.40
CA LEU A 637 11.12 9.76 -18.29
C LEU A 637 12.09 8.65 -17.89
N ASN A 638 11.65 7.40 -17.90
CA ASN A 638 12.48 6.24 -17.58
C ASN A 638 13.61 6.07 -18.61
N GLU A 639 13.39 6.41 -19.88
CA GLU A 639 14.40 6.44 -20.95
C GLU A 639 15.27 7.74 -20.95
N GLY A 640 15.20 8.56 -19.88
CA GLY A 640 16.02 9.76 -19.70
C GLY A 640 15.43 11.05 -20.27
N GLY A 641 14.15 11.02 -20.64
CA GLY A 641 13.37 12.19 -21.03
C GLY A 641 13.29 13.26 -19.93
N LYS A 642 12.84 14.46 -20.31
CA LYS A 642 12.64 15.58 -19.39
C LYS A 642 11.23 16.13 -19.52
N LEU A 643 10.57 16.43 -18.41
CA LEU A 643 9.17 16.84 -18.41
C LEU A 643 8.95 18.18 -17.70
N VAL A 644 8.15 19.05 -18.31
CA VAL A 644 7.39 20.05 -17.56
C VAL A 644 5.94 19.57 -17.51
N GLU A 645 5.46 19.26 -16.31
CA GLU A 645 4.09 18.90 -16.03
C GLU A 645 3.35 20.14 -15.51
N ALA A 646 2.21 20.47 -16.09
CA ALA A 646 1.45 21.66 -15.71
C ALA A 646 -0.06 21.43 -15.76
N GLY A 647 -0.77 21.88 -14.74
CA GLY A 647 -2.22 21.80 -14.73
C GLY A 647 -2.74 21.93 -13.32
N GLU A 648 -4.00 22.30 -13.18
CA GLU A 648 -4.59 22.46 -11.86
C GLU A 648 -4.63 21.12 -11.13
N LEU A 649 -5.03 20.05 -11.83
CA LEU A 649 -5.20 18.71 -11.28
C LEU A 649 -3.99 17.78 -11.49
N ALA A 650 -2.86 18.31 -11.98
CA ALA A 650 -1.63 17.53 -12.17
C ALA A 650 -0.91 17.24 -10.84
N GLY A 651 -0.13 16.15 -10.80
CA GLY A 651 0.72 15.79 -9.65
C GLY A 651 -0.04 15.26 -8.43
N GLY A 652 -0.96 14.33 -8.62
CA GLY A 652 -1.67 13.59 -7.57
C GLY A 652 -2.10 12.20 -8.07
N ASN A 653 -3.11 11.60 -7.42
CA ASN A 653 -3.67 10.30 -7.80
C ASN A 653 -4.14 10.27 -9.27
N ALA A 654 -3.90 9.14 -9.93
CA ALA A 654 -4.38 8.87 -11.27
C ALA A 654 -4.88 7.42 -11.42
N GLN A 655 -5.79 7.21 -12.38
CA GLN A 655 -6.31 5.89 -12.73
C GLN A 655 -5.44 5.28 -13.83
N VAL A 656 -4.80 4.14 -13.54
CA VAL A 656 -3.97 3.38 -14.47
C VAL A 656 -4.49 1.96 -14.55
N GLY A 657 -5.11 1.59 -15.68
CA GLY A 657 -5.83 0.32 -15.79
C GLY A 657 -6.93 0.24 -14.72
N ARG A 658 -6.88 -0.78 -13.85
CA ARG A 658 -7.80 -0.93 -12.71
C ARG A 658 -7.32 -0.26 -11.43
N ALA A 659 -6.04 0.10 -11.33
CA ALA A 659 -5.44 0.66 -10.13
C ALA A 659 -5.59 2.20 -10.07
N VAL A 660 -5.75 2.71 -8.85
CA VAL A 660 -5.60 4.14 -8.53
C VAL A 660 -4.27 4.28 -7.81
N THR A 661 -3.40 5.15 -8.28
CA THR A 661 -2.02 5.27 -7.78
C THR A 661 -1.52 6.71 -7.89
N ASP A 662 -0.65 7.14 -6.98
CA ASP A 662 0.14 8.37 -7.08
C ASP A 662 1.64 8.10 -7.31
N ASP A 663 2.06 6.87 -7.62
CA ASP A 663 3.46 6.48 -7.89
C ASP A 663 4.12 7.45 -8.88
N PHE A 664 3.40 7.85 -9.93
CA PHE A 664 3.95 8.82 -10.89
C PHE A 664 4.22 10.19 -10.25
N SER A 665 3.28 10.69 -9.44
CA SER A 665 3.43 11.95 -8.72
C SER A 665 4.59 11.88 -7.73
N GLN A 666 4.63 10.83 -6.93
CA GLN A 666 5.60 10.67 -5.85
C GLN A 666 6.99 10.35 -6.40
N TYR A 667 7.11 9.37 -7.31
CA TYR A 667 8.39 8.83 -7.79
C TYR A 667 9.02 9.66 -8.92
N TYR A 668 8.20 10.31 -9.77
CA TYR A 668 8.72 11.05 -10.94
C TYR A 668 8.56 12.57 -10.81
N LEU A 669 7.45 13.06 -10.27
CA LEU A 669 7.18 14.50 -10.17
C LEU A 669 7.69 15.12 -8.86
N GLY A 670 8.01 14.30 -7.86
CA GLY A 670 8.52 14.74 -6.56
C GLY A 670 7.44 15.34 -5.64
N ALA A 671 6.17 15.08 -5.92
CA ALA A 671 5.04 15.51 -5.11
C ALA A 671 4.47 14.33 -4.31
N TYR A 672 4.73 14.32 -3.00
CA TYR A 672 4.22 13.31 -2.06
C TYR A 672 2.73 13.41 -1.81
N GLY A 673 2.20 14.62 -1.93
CA GLY A 673 0.80 14.90 -1.68
C GLY A 673 0.40 16.19 -2.35
N ARG A 674 -0.86 16.23 -2.76
CA ARG A 674 -1.46 17.35 -3.48
C ARG A 674 -2.71 17.83 -2.76
N ALA A 675 -2.77 19.13 -2.49
CA ALA A 675 -3.98 19.83 -2.09
C ALA A 675 -4.37 20.85 -3.17
N GLY A 676 -5.66 21.20 -3.23
CA GLY A 676 -6.13 22.37 -3.99
C GLY A 676 -6.12 23.61 -3.11
N VAL A 677 -5.77 24.78 -3.67
CA VAL A 677 -5.86 26.08 -2.97
C VAL A 677 -6.75 27.05 -3.73
N THR A 678 -7.31 28.05 -3.04
CA THR A 678 -8.17 29.08 -3.65
C THR A 678 -7.58 30.48 -3.51
N GLY A 679 -7.92 31.37 -4.43
CA GLY A 679 -7.51 32.78 -4.39
C GLY A 679 -6.02 33.10 -4.63
N PRO A 680 -5.18 32.26 -5.27
CA PRO A 680 -3.85 32.73 -5.66
C PRO A 680 -3.95 33.91 -6.63
N THR A 681 -3.15 34.94 -6.38
CA THR A 681 -3.11 36.17 -7.20
C THR A 681 -1.80 36.33 -7.96
N GLY A 682 -0.80 35.55 -7.59
CA GLY A 682 0.49 35.52 -8.27
C GLY A 682 1.28 34.27 -7.97
N PHE A 683 2.37 34.11 -8.70
CA PHE A 683 3.36 33.08 -8.49
C PHE A 683 4.73 33.73 -8.30
N THR A 684 5.51 33.22 -7.35
CA THR A 684 6.93 33.57 -7.19
C THR A 684 7.75 32.29 -7.19
N GLY A 685 8.57 32.13 -8.21
CA GLY A 685 9.50 31.01 -8.34
C GLY A 685 10.62 31.10 -7.31
N ALA A 686 11.02 29.93 -6.81
CA ALA A 686 12.07 29.75 -5.83
C ALA A 686 12.99 28.59 -6.25
N GLY A 687 14.12 28.43 -5.55
CA GLY A 687 15.10 27.39 -5.88
C GLY A 687 15.52 27.44 -7.35
N SER A 688 15.19 26.39 -8.10
CA SER A 688 15.50 26.28 -9.52
C SER A 688 14.74 27.27 -10.41
N LEU A 689 13.56 27.73 -9.98
CA LEU A 689 12.74 28.70 -10.69
C LEU A 689 12.89 30.14 -10.17
N ALA A 690 13.87 30.39 -9.29
CA ALA A 690 14.12 31.71 -8.73
C ALA A 690 14.21 32.80 -9.81
N GLY A 691 13.43 33.86 -9.63
CA GLY A 691 13.32 35.01 -10.54
C GLY A 691 12.18 34.91 -11.57
N ALA A 692 11.46 33.79 -11.65
CA ALA A 692 10.12 33.80 -12.27
C ALA A 692 9.13 34.44 -11.29
N LYS A 693 8.34 35.42 -11.76
CA LYS A 693 7.28 36.04 -10.98
C LYS A 693 6.22 36.56 -11.93
N GLY A 694 4.95 36.44 -11.56
CA GLY A 694 3.85 36.97 -12.37
C GLY A 694 2.52 36.88 -11.64
N ALA A 695 1.50 37.55 -12.18
CA ALA A 695 0.12 37.35 -11.76
C ALA A 695 -0.37 35.98 -12.22
N VAL A 696 -1.25 35.35 -11.43
CA VAL A 696 -2.04 34.18 -11.84
C VAL A 696 -3.53 34.47 -11.63
N GLY A 697 -4.40 33.88 -12.46
CA GLY A 697 -5.85 34.05 -12.34
C GLY A 697 -6.63 33.19 -13.34
N ASP A 698 -7.93 33.45 -13.44
CA ASP A 698 -8.82 32.70 -14.32
C ASP A 698 -8.40 32.77 -15.79
N ALA A 699 -8.58 31.65 -16.49
CA ALA A 699 -8.42 31.53 -17.93
C ALA A 699 -9.78 31.26 -18.60
N ALA A 700 -9.88 31.54 -19.90
CA ALA A 700 -11.11 31.29 -20.64
C ALA A 700 -11.42 29.79 -20.67
N GLY A 701 -12.55 29.38 -20.09
CA GLY A 701 -12.95 27.96 -20.02
C GLY A 701 -12.24 27.16 -18.91
N ASN A 702 -11.32 27.78 -18.17
CA ASN A 702 -10.62 27.17 -17.04
C ASN A 702 -10.49 28.19 -15.87
N PRO A 703 -11.46 28.26 -14.94
CA PRO A 703 -11.35 29.09 -13.74
C PRO A 703 -10.28 28.52 -12.80
N LEU A 704 -9.46 29.37 -12.18
CA LEU A 704 -8.36 28.93 -11.31
C LEU A 704 -8.88 28.58 -9.90
N ASP A 705 -9.64 27.49 -9.81
CA ASP A 705 -10.41 27.16 -8.62
C ASP A 705 -9.77 26.06 -7.77
N ARG A 706 -8.92 25.20 -8.36
CA ARG A 706 -8.24 24.11 -7.65
C ARG A 706 -6.78 23.93 -8.04
N PRO A 707 -5.96 25.00 -8.20
CA PRO A 707 -4.54 24.85 -8.46
C PRO A 707 -3.85 23.99 -7.39
N GLY A 708 -2.94 23.16 -7.85
CA GLY A 708 -2.13 22.28 -7.04
C GLY A 708 -1.21 23.04 -6.09
N SER A 709 -1.21 22.59 -4.84
CA SER A 709 -0.25 22.95 -3.80
C SER A 709 0.34 21.65 -3.26
N TYR A 710 1.66 21.52 -3.37
CA TYR A 710 2.34 20.25 -3.20
C TYR A 710 3.17 20.20 -1.94
N THR A 711 3.23 19.01 -1.35
CA THR A 711 4.28 18.63 -0.43
C THR A 711 5.38 17.95 -1.21
N VAL A 712 6.61 18.44 -1.04
CA VAL A 712 7.78 17.89 -1.72
C VAL A 712 8.09 16.52 -1.13
N THR A 713 8.33 15.51 -1.97
CA THR A 713 8.66 14.15 -1.52
C THR A 713 9.83 14.12 -0.56
N SER A 714 10.86 14.94 -0.78
CA SER A 714 12.00 15.05 0.14
C SER A 714 11.72 15.70 1.50
N ASP A 715 10.57 16.36 1.68
CA ASP A 715 10.14 16.87 2.99
C ASP A 715 9.49 15.74 3.83
N THR A 716 8.91 14.72 3.19
CA THR A 716 8.32 13.54 3.87
C THR A 716 9.27 12.34 3.93
N LEU A 717 9.96 12.06 2.83
CA LEU A 717 10.96 11.01 2.66
C LEU A 717 12.34 11.68 2.55
N PRO A 718 13.07 11.89 3.66
CA PRO A 718 14.29 12.68 3.64
C PRO A 718 15.29 12.15 2.62
N ALA A 719 15.78 13.01 1.71
CA ALA A 719 16.65 12.61 0.61
C ALA A 719 17.98 11.93 1.05
N ALA A 720 18.37 12.09 2.32
CA ALA A 720 19.51 11.38 2.89
C ALA A 720 19.25 9.88 3.09
N GLN A 721 17.98 9.51 3.34
CA GLN A 721 17.51 8.13 3.48
C GLN A 721 16.93 7.60 2.17
N PHE A 722 16.25 8.46 1.41
CA PHE A 722 15.57 8.12 0.15
C PHE A 722 16.10 8.96 -1.03
N PRO A 723 17.38 8.79 -1.43
CA PRO A 723 18.01 9.63 -2.45
C PRO A 723 17.35 9.54 -3.83
N GLN A 724 16.67 8.43 -4.15
CA GLN A 724 15.93 8.22 -5.39
C GLN A 724 14.75 9.19 -5.54
N PHE A 725 14.15 9.66 -4.44
CA PHE A 725 13.02 10.59 -4.44
C PHE A 725 13.43 12.05 -4.21
N LYS A 726 14.70 12.36 -4.47
CA LYS A 726 15.23 13.70 -4.27
C LYS A 726 14.46 14.73 -5.10
N SER A 727 13.81 15.62 -4.39
CA SER A 727 12.93 16.66 -4.92
C SER A 727 13.11 17.95 -4.13
N ALA A 728 12.72 19.07 -4.72
CA ALA A 728 12.88 20.37 -4.09
C ALA A 728 11.72 21.29 -4.46
N GLN A 729 11.36 22.15 -3.51
CA GLN A 729 10.44 23.25 -3.77
C GLN A 729 10.95 24.18 -4.87
N ALA A 730 10.02 24.67 -5.68
CA ALA A 730 10.34 25.48 -6.84
C ALA A 730 9.51 26.76 -6.97
N GLY A 731 8.54 26.99 -6.09
CA GLY A 731 7.78 28.23 -6.10
C GLY A 731 6.60 28.24 -5.13
N GLN A 732 6.08 29.44 -4.92
CA GLN A 732 4.98 29.70 -3.99
C GLN A 732 3.95 30.61 -4.65
N TYR A 733 2.70 30.47 -4.22
CA TYR A 733 1.65 31.41 -4.60
C TYR A 733 1.74 32.70 -3.76
N ALA A 734 1.39 33.82 -4.39
CA ALA A 734 1.12 35.08 -3.70
C ALA A 734 -0.38 35.18 -3.41
N GLY A 735 -0.73 35.77 -2.27
CA GLY A 735 -2.12 35.86 -1.81
C GLY A 735 -2.67 34.56 -1.21
N VAL A 736 -1.90 33.47 -1.27
CA VAL A 736 -2.19 32.23 -0.56
C VAL A 736 -1.33 32.22 0.69
N THR A 737 -1.98 32.28 1.85
CA THR A 737 -1.32 31.96 3.10
C THR A 737 -1.08 30.47 3.11
N ASN A 738 0.16 30.03 3.36
CA ASN A 738 0.41 28.60 3.61
C ASN A 738 -0.53 28.18 4.74
N PRO A 739 -1.46 27.25 4.51
CA PRO A 739 -2.40 26.85 5.55
C PRO A 739 -1.67 26.40 6.83
N TYR A 740 -0.44 25.89 6.72
CA TYR A 740 0.31 25.34 7.85
C TYR A 740 1.34 26.31 8.48
N ALA A 741 1.25 27.60 8.18
CA ALA A 741 2.01 28.67 8.85
C ALA A 741 1.13 29.40 9.88
N PRO A 742 1.71 30.07 10.92
CA PRO A 742 0.95 30.84 11.91
C PRO A 742 -0.04 31.84 11.29
N TYR A 743 -1.18 32.05 11.93
CA TYR A 743 -2.21 32.99 11.47
C TYR A 743 -1.75 34.44 11.65
N ALA A 744 -1.14 34.72 12.80
CA ALA A 744 -0.50 35.97 13.15
C ALA A 744 0.87 35.70 13.79
N GLY A 745 1.74 36.72 13.78
CA GLY A 745 3.07 36.65 14.41
C GLY A 745 3.94 35.47 13.93
N ALA A 746 4.63 34.80 14.86
CA ALA A 746 5.66 33.81 14.56
C ALA A 746 5.43 32.43 15.21
N GLY A 747 4.40 32.28 16.04
CA GLY A 747 4.06 31.03 16.72
C GLY A 747 2.60 30.66 16.55
N MET A 748 2.31 29.37 16.62
CA MET A 748 0.95 28.85 16.75
C MET A 748 0.96 27.64 17.67
N ALA A 749 -0.19 27.29 18.23
CA ALA A 749 -0.37 25.98 18.84
C ALA A 749 -0.68 24.95 17.74
N SER A 750 -0.03 23.79 17.79
CA SER A 750 -0.21 22.75 16.78
C SER A 750 -0.24 21.36 17.38
N ALA A 751 -1.11 20.53 16.80
CA ALA A 751 -1.18 19.10 16.98
C ALA A 751 -1.04 18.43 15.61
N THR A 752 0.13 17.86 15.29
CA THR A 752 0.34 17.11 14.04
C THR A 752 -0.33 15.75 14.11
N HIS A 753 -0.71 15.22 12.95
CA HIS A 753 -1.29 13.89 12.89
C HIS A 753 -0.30 12.83 13.39
N ALA A 754 -0.86 11.92 14.18
CA ALA A 754 -0.32 10.63 14.52
C ALA A 754 -1.53 9.72 14.64
N ASP A 755 -1.40 8.50 14.12
CA ASP A 755 -2.44 7.48 14.19
C ASP A 755 -2.76 7.18 15.67
N ASP A 756 -4.02 6.89 15.99
CA ASP A 756 -4.49 6.45 17.31
C ASP A 756 -4.38 7.49 18.47
N ASP A 757 -4.46 8.80 18.20
CA ASP A 757 -4.05 9.85 19.15
C ASP A 757 -5.18 10.82 19.58
N TRP A 758 -5.20 11.22 20.85
CA TRP A 758 -6.09 12.29 21.35
C TRP A 758 -5.28 13.37 22.07
N LYS A 759 -4.95 14.42 21.34
CA LYS A 759 -4.17 15.56 21.84
C LYS A 759 -5.09 16.66 22.35
N ARG A 760 -4.87 17.19 23.55
CA ARG A 760 -5.74 18.23 24.15
C ARG A 760 -4.96 19.46 24.58
N LEU A 761 -5.42 20.64 24.15
CA LEU A 761 -4.93 21.93 24.60
C LEU A 761 -5.96 22.59 25.51
N THR A 762 -5.70 22.61 26.82
CA THR A 762 -6.69 22.96 27.85
C THR A 762 -6.41 24.31 28.52
N ARG A 763 -7.47 25.05 28.85
CA ARG A 763 -7.42 26.29 29.66
C ARG A 763 -8.67 26.43 30.54
N THR A 764 -8.51 27.02 31.72
CA THR A 764 -9.65 27.48 32.55
C THR A 764 -9.91 28.99 32.36
N ILE A 765 -11.18 29.36 32.20
CA ILE A 765 -11.64 30.75 32.04
C ILE A 765 -12.57 31.08 33.22
N ASP A 766 -12.30 32.19 33.90
CA ASP A 766 -13.12 32.69 35.02
C ASP A 766 -14.22 33.63 34.51
N LEU A 767 -15.49 33.22 34.66
CA LEU A 767 -16.68 34.01 34.33
C LEU A 767 -17.53 34.31 35.59
N THR A 768 -16.98 34.18 36.80
CA THR A 768 -17.71 34.37 38.06
C THR A 768 -18.32 35.77 38.22
N GLY A 769 -17.68 36.79 37.63
CA GLY A 769 -18.17 38.18 37.59
C GLY A 769 -18.94 38.57 36.32
N VAL A 770 -19.20 37.62 35.41
CA VAL A 770 -19.78 37.89 34.09
C VAL A 770 -21.22 37.39 34.03
N SER A 771 -22.14 38.20 33.51
CA SER A 771 -23.53 37.81 33.31
C SER A 771 -23.74 37.22 31.90
N ALA A 772 -24.76 36.37 31.72
CA ALA A 772 -25.11 35.85 30.40
C ALA A 772 -25.52 36.96 29.41
N ALA A 773 -25.98 38.12 29.92
CA ALA A 773 -26.32 39.28 29.09
C ALA A 773 -25.08 39.92 28.43
N ASP A 774 -23.90 39.69 29.02
CA ASP A 774 -22.62 40.14 28.47
C ASP A 774 -22.15 39.26 27.30
N LYS A 775 -22.85 38.15 27.00
CA LYS A 775 -22.56 37.23 25.89
C LYS A 775 -21.08 36.83 25.81
N PRO A 776 -20.51 36.22 26.88
CA PRO A 776 -19.11 35.82 26.88
C PRO A 776 -18.83 34.80 25.77
N GLN A 777 -17.73 34.97 25.04
CA GLN A 777 -17.32 34.09 23.93
C GLN A 777 -15.83 33.76 24.00
N LEU A 778 -15.46 32.57 23.52
CA LEU A 778 -14.07 32.25 23.16
C LEU A 778 -13.92 32.37 21.64
N LYS A 779 -12.97 33.17 21.17
CA LYS A 779 -12.66 33.37 19.75
C LYS A 779 -11.24 32.92 19.46
N MET A 780 -10.99 32.31 18.30
CA MET A 780 -9.64 31.97 17.84
C MET A 780 -9.58 31.85 16.31
N ALA A 781 -8.38 31.94 15.76
CA ALA A 781 -8.09 31.40 14.44
C ALA A 781 -7.87 29.89 14.56
N LEU A 782 -8.56 29.09 13.75
CA LEU A 782 -8.45 27.64 13.72
C LEU A 782 -8.19 27.18 12.28
N ASN A 783 -7.22 26.30 12.10
CA ASN A 783 -7.00 25.56 10.86
C ASN A 783 -6.97 24.08 11.18
N TRP A 784 -7.77 23.32 10.45
CA TRP A 784 -7.76 21.86 10.50
C TRP A 784 -7.54 21.31 9.09
N ASN A 785 -6.65 20.34 8.99
CA ASN A 785 -6.51 19.47 7.85
C ASN A 785 -6.43 18.06 8.42
N THR A 786 -7.58 17.43 8.45
CA THR A 786 -7.78 16.13 9.08
C THR A 786 -8.33 15.18 8.02
N GLU A 787 -8.28 13.88 8.28
CA GLU A 787 -9.01 12.93 7.45
C GLU A 787 -10.52 13.24 7.52
N GLU A 788 -11.16 13.48 6.37
CA GLU A 788 -12.52 14.03 6.32
C GLU A 788 -13.56 13.02 6.81
N GLY A 789 -14.24 13.37 7.89
CA GLY A 789 -15.23 12.53 8.55
C GLY A 789 -14.65 11.58 9.59
N TYR A 790 -13.32 11.43 9.68
CA TYR A 790 -12.69 10.38 10.47
C TYR A 790 -11.83 10.92 11.61
N ASP A 791 -11.02 11.91 11.30
CA ASP A 791 -10.28 12.69 12.29
C ASP A 791 -11.06 13.97 12.66
N HIS A 792 -11.01 14.38 13.93
CA HIS A 792 -11.85 15.45 14.46
C HIS A 792 -11.11 16.50 15.28
N ALA A 793 -11.37 17.77 14.97
CA ALA A 793 -11.06 18.88 15.85
C ALA A 793 -12.33 19.30 16.61
N VAL A 794 -12.26 19.44 17.94
CA VAL A 794 -13.41 19.83 18.78
C VAL A 794 -13.02 20.84 19.85
N LEU A 795 -13.95 21.70 20.25
CA LEU A 795 -13.81 22.49 21.48
C LEU A 795 -14.68 21.88 22.58
N GLU A 796 -14.04 21.15 23.48
CA GLU A 796 -14.64 20.58 24.69
C GLU A 796 -14.79 21.67 25.77
N SER A 797 -15.82 21.57 26.59
CA SER A 797 -16.07 22.49 27.70
C SER A 797 -16.80 21.81 28.87
N ARG A 798 -16.52 22.26 30.10
CA ARG A 798 -17.25 21.87 31.33
C ARG A 798 -17.18 22.97 32.39
N THR A 799 -18.03 22.92 33.40
CA THR A 799 -17.78 23.69 34.63
C THR A 799 -16.43 23.26 35.21
N ALA A 800 -15.58 24.19 35.64
CA ALA A 800 -14.25 23.84 36.16
C ALA A 800 -14.35 22.86 37.33
N GLY A 801 -13.69 21.70 37.21
CA GLY A 801 -13.77 20.59 38.19
C GLY A 801 -15.09 19.81 38.17
N GLY A 802 -16.05 20.16 37.30
CA GLY A 802 -17.31 19.46 37.08
C GLY A 802 -17.17 18.27 36.14
N ASP A 803 -18.26 17.54 35.91
CA ASP A 803 -18.33 16.40 34.97
C ASP A 803 -19.32 16.64 33.81
N ASP A 804 -19.79 17.88 33.69
CA ASP A 804 -20.75 18.38 32.70
C ASP A 804 -20.07 18.72 31.36
N TRP A 805 -19.32 17.76 30.83
CA TRP A 805 -18.60 17.90 29.57
C TRP A 805 -19.56 17.98 28.37
N THR A 806 -19.37 18.98 27.51
CA THR A 806 -20.00 19.11 26.19
C THR A 806 -18.98 19.64 25.18
N THR A 807 -19.20 19.43 23.89
CA THR A 807 -18.51 20.22 22.85
C THR A 807 -19.37 21.43 22.46
N LEU A 808 -18.74 22.54 22.10
CA LEU A 808 -19.43 23.78 21.73
C LEU A 808 -19.48 23.95 20.20
N PRO A 809 -20.63 24.36 19.63
CA PRO A 809 -20.70 24.75 18.22
C PRO A 809 -19.97 26.07 17.99
N ASP A 810 -19.34 26.18 16.82
CA ASP A 810 -18.92 27.45 16.27
C ASP A 810 -20.15 28.28 15.86
N LEU A 811 -20.19 29.54 16.31
CA LEU A 811 -21.24 30.50 16.01
C LEU A 811 -21.24 30.92 14.53
N GLY A 812 -20.15 30.71 13.80
CA GLY A 812 -20.04 30.93 12.35
C GLY A 812 -20.63 29.80 11.50
N GLY A 813 -21.03 28.68 12.11
CA GLY A 813 -21.59 27.52 11.40
C GLY A 813 -20.55 26.68 10.65
N LEU A 814 -19.26 26.82 10.99
CA LEU A 814 -18.18 26.02 10.40
C LEU A 814 -18.04 24.64 11.05
N SER A 815 -18.44 24.51 12.32
CA SER A 815 -18.54 23.21 12.97
C SER A 815 -19.85 22.53 12.57
N SER A 816 -19.80 21.21 12.40
CA SER A 816 -20.99 20.39 12.19
C SER A 816 -21.36 19.61 13.45
N THR A 817 -22.65 19.28 13.56
CA THR A 817 -23.14 18.21 14.46
C THR A 817 -23.13 16.86 13.77
N THR A 818 -22.66 16.77 12.52
CA THR A 818 -22.38 15.50 11.84
C THR A 818 -21.49 14.69 12.76
N VAL A 819 -22.04 13.57 13.24
CA VAL A 819 -21.26 12.61 14.00
C VAL A 819 -20.12 12.13 13.10
N PRO A 820 -18.96 11.78 13.67
CA PRO A 820 -17.90 11.17 12.89
C PRO A 820 -18.45 10.10 11.92
N GLU A 821 -17.96 10.02 10.68
CA GLU A 821 -18.28 8.92 9.74
C GLU A 821 -18.09 7.60 10.46
N GLU A 822 -17.00 7.59 11.24
CA GLU A 822 -16.81 6.84 12.44
C GLU A 822 -18.10 6.34 13.14
N CYS A 823 -18.76 7.24 13.83
CA CYS A 823 -19.36 6.99 15.12
C CYS A 823 -20.39 5.85 15.16
N GLY A 824 -21.14 5.64 14.08
CA GLY A 824 -22.24 4.68 14.01
C GLY A 824 -21.89 3.22 14.33
N ALA A 825 -20.65 2.79 14.08
CA ALA A 825 -20.24 1.41 14.42
C ALA A 825 -19.22 1.32 15.58
N GLY A 826 -18.92 2.44 16.24
CA GLY A 826 -18.51 2.49 17.66
C GLY A 826 -17.01 2.64 17.99
N PHE A 827 -16.16 2.44 17.00
CA PHE A 827 -14.72 2.70 16.87
C PHE A 827 -13.95 3.74 17.68
N PHE A 828 -13.38 4.86 17.20
CA PHE A 828 -13.41 6.25 17.69
C PHE A 828 -14.01 6.34 19.07
N VAL A 829 -15.31 6.06 19.27
CA VAL A 829 -15.90 6.14 20.61
C VAL A 829 -15.38 5.06 21.59
N ASN A 830 -14.98 3.88 21.15
CA ASN A 830 -14.23 2.84 21.82
C ASN A 830 -12.68 2.98 21.84
N ASP A 831 -12.00 3.45 20.77
CA ASP A 831 -10.58 3.86 20.76
C ASP A 831 -10.35 5.02 21.72
N HIS A 832 -11.36 5.88 21.76
CA HIS A 832 -11.39 7.08 22.56
C HIS A 832 -12.64 7.10 23.45
N PRO A 833 -12.69 6.26 24.52
CA PRO A 833 -13.85 6.07 25.40
C PRO A 833 -14.52 7.32 25.94
N PHE A 834 -13.74 8.39 26.08
CA PHE A 834 -14.19 9.68 26.60
C PHE A 834 -15.20 10.38 25.67
N LEU A 835 -15.24 10.04 24.38
CA LEU A 835 -16.22 10.57 23.42
C LEU A 835 -17.68 10.25 23.76
N ARG A 836 -17.96 9.24 24.60
CA ARG A 836 -19.32 8.91 25.10
C ARG A 836 -20.00 10.05 25.88
N ARG A 837 -19.24 11.07 26.26
CA ARG A 837 -19.75 12.31 26.85
C ARG A 837 -20.51 13.17 25.85
N TYR A 838 -20.13 13.09 24.58
CA TYR A 838 -20.63 13.92 23.48
C TYR A 838 -21.45 13.15 22.45
N LEU A 839 -21.19 11.85 22.32
CA LEU A 839 -21.78 10.96 21.33
C LEU A 839 -22.50 9.81 22.04
N THR A 840 -23.68 9.43 21.55
CA THR A 840 -24.40 8.22 22.01
C THR A 840 -24.43 7.20 20.88
N LEU A 841 -23.99 5.97 21.16
CA LEU A 841 -24.09 4.83 20.27
C LEU A 841 -25.44 4.12 20.47
N ASP A 842 -26.23 3.94 19.42
CA ASP A 842 -27.53 3.25 19.48
C ASP A 842 -27.76 2.26 18.32
N GLY A 843 -27.70 0.95 18.59
CA GLY A 843 -28.23 -0.09 17.68
C GLY A 843 -27.73 -0.05 16.22
N GLY A 844 -26.55 0.52 15.94
CA GLY A 844 -25.98 0.72 14.61
C GLY A 844 -26.01 2.16 14.07
N GLY A 845 -26.47 3.13 14.88
CA GLY A 845 -26.39 4.56 14.64
C GLY A 845 -25.57 5.29 15.71
N CYS A 846 -25.33 6.57 15.48
CA CYS A 846 -24.72 7.45 16.46
C CYS A 846 -25.44 8.80 16.48
N ALA A 847 -25.78 9.27 17.69
CA ALA A 847 -26.42 10.55 17.90
C ALA A 847 -25.40 11.59 18.39
N PRO A 848 -25.49 12.86 17.95
CA PRO A 848 -24.60 13.94 18.36
C PRO A 848 -24.92 14.49 19.75
N GLN A 849 -25.31 13.61 20.67
CA GLN A 849 -25.61 13.91 22.07
C GLN A 849 -25.17 12.71 22.90
N GLY A 850 -24.32 12.93 23.90
CA GLY A 850 -23.80 11.90 24.78
C GLY A 850 -24.34 12.02 26.20
N THR A 851 -23.65 11.36 27.13
CA THR A 851 -24.06 11.27 28.54
C THR A 851 -24.09 12.60 29.29
N SER A 852 -23.30 13.59 28.86
CA SER A 852 -23.20 14.90 29.54
C SER A 852 -23.36 16.10 28.62
N GLY A 853 -23.24 15.94 27.29
CA GLY A 853 -23.22 17.07 26.37
C GLY A 853 -23.43 16.70 24.90
N SER A 854 -23.42 17.72 24.04
CA SER A 854 -23.64 17.60 22.60
C SER A 854 -22.31 17.47 21.84
N TRP A 855 -22.38 16.95 20.62
CA TRP A 855 -21.26 16.84 19.68
C TRP A 855 -21.28 17.95 18.62
N ASN A 856 -20.15 18.61 18.45
CA ASN A 856 -19.86 19.66 17.50
C ASN A 856 -18.39 19.54 17.12
N THR A 857 -18.10 19.44 15.83
CA THR A 857 -16.76 19.13 15.33
C THR A 857 -16.42 19.89 14.07
N PHE A 858 -15.12 20.03 13.83
CA PHE A 858 -14.54 20.29 12.52
C PHE A 858 -13.86 19.02 12.02
N THR A 859 -13.92 18.77 10.71
CA THR A 859 -13.25 17.63 10.07
C THR A 859 -12.95 17.98 8.60
N GLY A 860 -12.09 17.20 7.95
CA GLY A 860 -11.61 17.42 6.59
C GLY A 860 -10.60 18.56 6.49
N SER A 861 -10.54 19.18 5.32
CA SER A 861 -9.66 20.34 5.11
C SER A 861 -10.44 21.64 5.18
N SER A 862 -10.10 22.50 6.13
CA SER A 862 -10.56 23.89 6.17
C SER A 862 -10.11 24.72 4.96
N GLY A 863 -9.10 24.25 4.22
CA GLY A 863 -8.45 25.01 3.15
C GLY A 863 -7.66 26.23 3.64
N GLY A 864 -7.33 26.29 4.94
CA GLY A 864 -6.62 27.41 5.58
C GLY A 864 -7.33 27.93 6.82
N TRP A 865 -6.75 28.97 7.43
CA TRP A 865 -7.26 29.57 8.66
C TRP A 865 -8.71 30.07 8.56
N LYS A 866 -9.52 29.71 9.55
CA LYS A 866 -10.87 30.22 9.77
C LYS A 866 -10.95 30.91 11.12
N GLN A 867 -11.73 31.98 11.19
CA GLN A 867 -12.09 32.57 12.48
C GLN A 867 -13.28 31.78 13.05
N VAL A 868 -13.13 31.24 14.24
CA VAL A 868 -14.18 30.51 14.97
C VAL A 868 -14.50 31.21 16.28
N SER A 869 -15.75 31.08 16.74
CA SER A 869 -16.22 31.68 17.98
C SER A 869 -17.20 30.77 18.69
N PHE A 870 -17.06 30.60 20.00
CA PHE A 870 -17.88 29.70 20.81
C PHE A 870 -18.57 30.47 21.94
N ASP A 871 -19.86 30.23 22.17
CA ASP A 871 -20.65 30.88 23.23
C ASP A 871 -20.38 30.23 24.59
N LEU A 872 -20.01 31.04 25.58
CA LEU A 872 -19.76 30.61 26.95
C LEU A 872 -20.85 31.07 27.93
N SER A 873 -21.96 31.64 27.44
CA SER A 873 -23.03 32.23 28.27
C SER A 873 -23.63 31.22 29.27
N ALA A 874 -23.64 29.93 28.94
CA ALA A 874 -24.09 28.85 29.85
C ALA A 874 -23.26 28.75 31.15
N TYR A 875 -22.03 29.28 31.14
CA TYR A 875 -21.10 29.27 32.27
C TYR A 875 -20.99 30.63 32.98
N ALA A 876 -21.83 31.61 32.62
CA ALA A 876 -21.89 32.89 33.31
C ALA A 876 -22.08 32.71 34.83
N GLY A 877 -21.28 33.42 35.62
CA GLY A 877 -21.25 33.28 37.08
C GLY A 877 -20.44 32.08 37.60
N LYS A 878 -19.72 31.34 36.74
CA LYS A 878 -18.88 30.18 37.10
C LYS A 878 -17.51 30.26 36.43
N SER A 879 -16.59 29.35 36.77
CA SER A 879 -15.40 29.11 35.95
C SER A 879 -15.66 27.94 35.00
N VAL A 880 -15.19 28.04 33.75
CA VAL A 880 -15.33 27.02 32.70
C VAL A 880 -13.95 26.51 32.32
N GLU A 881 -13.79 25.20 32.19
CA GLU A 881 -12.61 24.58 31.58
C GLU A 881 -12.94 24.24 30.13
N VAL A 882 -12.06 24.63 29.21
CA VAL A 882 -12.18 24.34 27.78
C VAL A 882 -10.95 23.60 27.29
N SER A 883 -11.13 22.65 26.36
CA SER A 883 -10.03 21.94 25.69
C SER A 883 -10.24 21.95 24.18
N LEU A 884 -9.28 22.48 23.44
CA LEU A 884 -9.21 22.29 22.00
C LEU A 884 -8.52 20.96 21.74
N SER A 885 -9.23 20.04 21.11
CA SER A 885 -8.79 18.66 20.99
C SER A 885 -8.67 18.26 19.53
N TYR A 886 -7.58 17.56 19.21
CA TYR A 886 -7.43 16.84 17.97
C TYR A 886 -7.47 15.36 18.28
N ILE A 887 -8.45 14.70 17.71
CA ILE A 887 -8.82 13.33 18.00
C ILE A 887 -8.67 12.58 16.67
N THR A 888 -7.73 11.66 16.62
CA THR A 888 -7.36 10.92 15.42
C THR A 888 -7.69 9.46 15.56
N ASP A 889 -7.47 8.75 14.48
CA ASP A 889 -7.92 7.41 14.31
C ASP A 889 -6.70 6.58 13.76
N PRO A 890 -6.65 5.24 13.79
CA PRO A 890 -5.62 4.43 13.09
C PRO A 890 -5.62 4.62 11.56
N GLY A 891 -5.02 5.68 11.02
CA GLY A 891 -5.39 6.24 9.71
C GLY A 891 -4.26 6.86 8.90
N SER A 892 -4.52 7.11 7.61
CA SER A 892 -3.74 8.14 6.92
C SER A 892 -4.36 9.50 7.25
N GLY A 893 -3.80 10.23 8.19
CA GLY A 893 -4.37 11.53 8.53
C GLY A 893 -4.14 12.64 7.51
N GLY A 894 -4.79 13.75 7.82
CA GLY A 894 -4.35 15.04 7.31
C GLY A 894 -3.06 15.52 8.01
N ARG A 895 -2.81 16.82 7.95
CA ARG A 895 -1.61 17.43 8.55
C ARG A 895 -1.76 17.75 10.04
N GLY A 896 -3.00 17.83 10.53
CA GLY A 896 -3.33 18.08 11.92
C GLY A 896 -4.17 19.33 12.14
N VAL A 897 -4.18 19.81 13.39
CA VAL A 897 -4.98 20.94 13.87
C VAL A 897 -4.09 22.02 14.45
N PHE A 898 -4.39 23.26 14.10
CA PHE A 898 -3.60 24.44 14.43
C PHE A 898 -4.51 25.54 14.98
N ALA A 899 -4.07 26.23 16.02
CA ALA A 899 -4.80 27.32 16.66
C ALA A 899 -3.91 28.52 16.95
N ASP A 900 -4.48 29.71 16.83
CA ASP A 900 -3.80 30.98 17.00
C ASP A 900 -4.79 32.10 17.40
N GLU A 901 -4.28 33.22 17.92
CA GLU A 901 -5.06 34.41 18.32
C GLU A 901 -6.26 34.11 19.24
N ALA A 902 -6.07 33.19 20.20
CA ALA A 902 -7.12 32.72 21.10
C ALA A 902 -7.43 33.73 22.20
N ARG A 903 -8.68 34.20 22.29
CA ARG A 903 -9.08 35.28 23.21
C ARG A 903 -10.51 35.14 23.72
N VAL A 904 -10.74 35.64 24.94
CA VAL A 904 -12.08 35.70 25.55
C VAL A 904 -12.68 37.08 25.28
N SER A 905 -13.94 37.13 24.86
CA SER A 905 -14.71 38.35 24.60
C SER A 905 -15.85 38.46 25.60
N VAL A 906 -16.03 39.61 26.26
CA VAL A 906 -17.14 39.87 27.20
C VAL A 906 -17.74 41.24 26.91
N GLY A 907 -19.07 41.33 26.80
CA GLY A 907 -19.77 42.57 26.47
C GLY A 907 -19.41 43.14 25.09
N GLY A 908 -18.95 42.29 24.18
CA GLY A 908 -18.42 42.69 22.87
C GLY A 908 -16.99 43.27 22.90
N THR A 909 -16.31 43.22 24.05
CA THR A 909 -14.91 43.64 24.19
C THR A 909 -13.99 42.41 24.28
N ASP A 910 -13.06 42.30 23.33
CA ASP A 910 -12.05 41.23 23.32
C ASP A 910 -10.97 41.51 24.38
N GLN A 911 -10.65 40.51 25.20
CA GLN A 911 -9.46 40.50 26.05
C GLN A 911 -8.20 40.26 25.21
N VAL A 912 -7.03 40.41 25.83
CA VAL A 912 -5.74 40.16 25.17
C VAL A 912 -5.69 38.74 24.62
N ALA A 913 -5.32 38.62 23.34
CA ALA A 913 -5.17 37.34 22.67
C ALA A 913 -3.90 36.62 23.10
N GLU A 914 -4.00 35.29 23.21
CA GLU A 914 -2.86 34.40 23.24
C GLU A 914 -2.55 33.98 21.80
N GLY A 915 -1.47 34.53 21.24
CA GLY A 915 -0.94 34.21 19.91
C GLY A 915 0.16 33.15 19.94
N PHE A 916 0.45 32.52 21.09
CA PHE A 916 1.42 31.43 21.21
C PHE A 916 2.86 31.79 20.75
N GLU A 917 3.24 33.06 20.89
CA GLU A 917 4.49 33.60 20.34
C GLU A 917 5.75 33.04 21.00
N SER A 918 5.69 32.74 22.30
CA SER A 918 6.82 32.24 23.07
C SER A 918 6.59 30.88 23.74
N SER A 919 5.34 30.49 23.97
CA SER A 919 4.95 29.22 24.59
C SER A 919 3.48 28.92 24.30
N LEU A 920 2.90 27.86 24.91
CA LEU A 920 1.45 27.65 24.92
C LEU A 920 0.70 28.66 25.83
N GLY A 921 1.44 29.55 26.52
CA GLY A 921 0.89 30.62 27.33
C GLY A 921 0.04 30.14 28.49
N VAL A 922 -1.19 30.63 28.56
CA VAL A 922 -2.22 30.23 29.54
C VAL A 922 -2.90 28.90 29.22
N TRP A 923 -2.52 28.23 28.13
CA TRP A 923 -2.97 26.90 27.76
C TRP A 923 -1.95 25.84 28.16
N THR A 924 -2.42 24.63 28.40
CA THR A 924 -1.59 23.48 28.79
C THR A 924 -1.94 22.29 27.91
N ALA A 925 -0.93 21.67 27.29
CA ALA A 925 -1.07 20.39 26.62
C ALA A 925 -1.33 19.30 27.67
N GLN A 926 -2.36 18.51 27.45
CA GLN A 926 -2.73 17.39 28.30
C GLN A 926 -2.75 16.13 27.45
N GLY A 927 -2.15 15.07 27.99
CA GLY A 927 -2.23 13.75 27.38
C GLY A 927 -3.67 13.28 27.22
N ALA A 928 -3.80 12.22 26.43
CA ALA A 928 -5.07 11.65 26.05
C ALA A 928 -5.98 11.38 27.27
N PRO A 929 -7.30 11.59 27.16
CA PRO A 929 -8.23 11.19 28.21
C PRO A 929 -8.07 9.71 28.55
N ALA A 930 -8.43 9.34 29.79
CA ALA A 930 -8.32 7.96 30.24
C ALA A 930 -9.09 7.00 29.31
N GLY A 931 -8.38 6.01 28.78
CA GLY A 931 -8.92 4.99 27.88
C GLY A 931 -8.50 5.14 26.42
N SER A 932 -7.88 6.27 26.03
CA SER A 932 -7.26 6.45 24.71
C SER A 932 -5.81 5.95 24.68
N PRO A 933 -5.27 5.54 23.51
CA PRO A 933 -3.87 5.13 23.35
C PRO A 933 -2.88 6.24 23.74
N ASP A 934 -1.73 5.84 24.26
CA ASP A 934 -0.65 6.75 24.67
C ASP A 934 0.37 6.89 23.53
N VAL A 935 0.05 7.77 22.58
CA VAL A 935 0.87 8.01 21.39
C VAL A 935 1.89 9.11 21.67
N PRO A 936 3.19 8.91 21.36
CA PRO A 936 4.20 9.93 21.56
C PRO A 936 3.98 11.18 20.68
N GLY A 937 3.57 12.29 21.31
CA GLY A 937 3.40 13.59 20.66
C GLY A 937 2.16 14.30 21.21
N ASP A 938 2.21 15.62 21.40
CA ASP A 938 1.06 16.38 21.92
C ASP A 938 1.05 17.79 21.32
N TRP A 939 0.07 18.61 21.69
CA TRP A 939 0.04 20.03 21.40
C TRP A 939 1.35 20.68 21.82
N SER A 940 1.96 21.34 20.86
CA SER A 940 3.19 22.09 21.08
C SER A 940 3.09 23.43 20.39
N ARG A 941 3.93 24.37 20.84
CA ARG A 941 4.16 25.58 20.07
C ARG A 941 5.01 25.21 18.86
N SER A 942 4.54 25.56 17.67
CA SER A 942 5.31 25.47 16.44
C SER A 942 5.33 26.79 15.69
N GLY A 943 6.28 26.92 14.77
CA GLY A 943 6.19 27.89 13.67
C GLY A 943 5.53 27.22 12.46
N GLU A 944 5.98 27.55 11.25
CA GLU A 944 5.56 26.83 10.04
C GLU A 944 5.98 25.34 10.10
N LEU A 945 5.00 24.43 10.02
CA LEU A 945 5.24 22.98 10.15
C LEU A 945 5.42 22.29 8.80
N PHE A 946 4.47 22.51 7.90
CA PHE A 946 4.47 21.90 6.58
C PHE A 946 4.58 22.99 5.55
N LYS A 947 5.48 22.80 4.59
CA LYS A 947 5.64 23.74 3.52
C LYS A 947 4.85 23.23 2.33
N SER A 948 3.99 24.10 1.81
CA SER A 948 3.24 23.81 0.59
C SER A 948 3.73 24.72 -0.52
N TYR A 949 3.89 24.15 -1.71
CA TYR A 949 4.54 24.85 -2.81
C TYR A 949 3.68 24.78 -4.06
N ALA A 950 3.65 25.88 -4.80
CA ALA A 950 2.97 25.98 -6.09
C ALA A 950 3.70 25.20 -7.20
N ALA A 951 4.97 24.88 -6.98
CA ALA A 951 5.78 24.14 -7.92
C ALA A 951 6.82 23.28 -7.21
N VAL A 952 7.13 22.15 -7.83
CA VAL A 952 8.14 21.19 -7.37
C VAL A 952 9.09 20.87 -8.53
N THR A 953 10.35 20.60 -8.20
CA THR A 953 11.32 20.11 -9.18
C THR A 953 12.03 18.87 -8.71
N THR A 954 12.29 17.97 -9.65
CA THR A 954 13.26 16.88 -9.52
C THR A 954 14.43 17.15 -10.48
N ARG A 955 15.31 16.15 -10.66
CA ARG A 955 16.35 16.19 -11.69
C ARG A 955 15.78 16.19 -13.10
N ASN A 956 14.66 15.51 -13.32
CA ASN A 956 14.12 15.23 -14.65
C ASN A 956 12.77 15.92 -14.90
N THR A 957 12.15 16.51 -13.88
CA THR A 957 10.81 17.06 -13.96
C THR A 957 10.67 18.44 -13.30
N VAL A 958 9.76 19.24 -13.84
CA VAL A 958 9.21 20.44 -13.20
C VAL A 958 7.70 20.25 -13.15
N LEU A 959 7.12 20.30 -11.96
CA LEU A 959 5.67 20.25 -11.76
C LEU A 959 5.18 21.65 -11.38
N LEU A 960 4.20 22.16 -12.12
CA LEU A 960 3.49 23.41 -11.85
C LEU A 960 2.04 23.11 -11.49
N GLY A 961 1.58 23.63 -10.36
CA GLY A 961 0.20 23.42 -9.88
C GLY A 961 -0.87 24.20 -10.63
N PHE A 962 -0.51 24.80 -11.77
CA PHE A 962 -1.39 25.58 -12.61
C PHE A 962 -0.89 25.46 -14.04
N GLY A 963 -1.81 25.55 -15.00
CA GLY A 963 -1.48 25.68 -16.41
C GLY A 963 -1.02 27.09 -16.78
N LEU A 964 -0.26 27.22 -17.87
CA LEU A 964 0.22 28.53 -18.35
C LEU A 964 -0.90 29.47 -18.81
N GLU A 965 -2.06 28.93 -19.16
CA GLU A 965 -3.28 29.70 -19.45
C GLU A 965 -3.68 30.63 -18.29
N HIS A 966 -3.32 30.28 -17.06
CA HIS A 966 -3.58 31.09 -15.87
C HIS A 966 -2.58 32.20 -15.62
N VAL A 967 -1.50 32.30 -16.40
CA VAL A 967 -0.51 33.37 -16.28
C VAL A 967 -0.79 34.41 -17.36
N PRO A 968 -1.45 35.54 -17.10
CA PRO A 968 -1.99 36.39 -18.17
C PRO A 968 -0.91 37.06 -19.03
N ALA A 969 0.20 37.46 -18.41
CA ALA A 969 1.29 38.15 -19.09
C ALA A 969 2.22 37.17 -19.84
N ALA A 970 2.34 37.36 -21.16
CA ALA A 970 3.22 36.54 -22.00
C ALA A 970 4.70 36.61 -21.58
N ALA A 971 5.16 37.76 -21.09
CA ALA A 971 6.52 37.92 -20.58
C ALA A 971 6.78 37.04 -19.35
N ASP A 972 5.80 36.93 -18.45
CA ASP A 972 5.93 36.12 -17.24
C ASP A 972 5.90 34.63 -17.58
N ARG A 973 5.03 34.20 -18.52
CA ARG A 973 5.05 32.84 -19.10
C ARG A 973 6.43 32.51 -19.67
N ALA A 974 7.01 33.41 -20.46
CA ALA A 974 8.33 33.22 -21.03
C ALA A 974 9.41 33.07 -19.96
N VAL A 975 9.42 33.91 -18.92
CA VAL A 975 10.40 33.78 -17.83
C VAL A 975 10.24 32.45 -17.08
N LEU A 976 9.00 32.07 -16.74
CA LEU A 976 8.69 30.83 -16.04
C LEU A 976 9.16 29.60 -16.82
N VAL A 977 8.74 29.47 -18.08
CA VAL A 977 9.15 28.36 -18.96
C VAL A 977 10.66 28.35 -19.15
N GLY A 978 11.28 29.51 -19.34
CA GLY A 978 12.75 29.60 -19.45
C GLY A 978 13.47 29.09 -18.22
N LYS A 979 12.93 29.34 -17.02
CA LYS A 979 13.48 28.81 -15.76
C LYS A 979 13.25 27.31 -15.64
N ALA A 980 12.06 26.82 -15.98
CA ALA A 980 11.75 25.40 -15.98
C ALA A 980 12.70 24.62 -16.89
N LEU A 981 12.89 25.07 -18.14
CA LEU A 981 13.83 24.46 -19.09
C LEU A 981 15.28 24.46 -18.58
N ARG A 982 15.72 25.54 -17.91
CA ARG A 982 17.07 25.56 -17.30
C ARG A 982 17.19 24.62 -16.10
N SER A 983 16.10 24.38 -15.36
CA SER A 983 16.09 23.41 -14.25
C SER A 983 16.36 22.00 -14.75
N LEU A 984 15.75 21.63 -15.88
CA LEU A 984 15.86 20.29 -16.49
C LEU A 984 17.24 19.98 -17.08
N ASN A 985 18.07 21.00 -17.31
CA ASN A 985 19.39 20.90 -17.94
C ASN A 985 20.57 21.01 -16.95
N ARG A 986 20.33 20.74 -15.66
CA ARG A 986 21.34 20.83 -14.59
C ARG A 986 22.14 19.55 -14.39
#